data_AF-A0A7S1UQ05-F1
#
_entry.id   AF-A0A7S1UQ05-F1
#
_cell.length_a   1.000
_cell.length_b   1.000
_cell.length_c   1.000
_cell.angle_alpha   90.00
_cell.angle_beta   90.00
_cell.angle_gamma   90.00
#
_symmetry.space_group_name_H-M   'P 1'
#
loop_
_entity.id
_entity.type
_entity.pdbx_description
1 polymer ?
#
loop_
_entity_poly.entity_id
_entity_poly.type
_entity_poly.pdbx_seq_one_letter_code
_entity_poly.pdbx_strand_id
1 'polypeptide(L)'
;NELYMEQMAEIFRYSLQIHYNWVPVICSQCLILGSHKIDFLYETLTEHDMHAPDLYLQPLDNITDQYEFFHDYRRNSSAIHLCKKDGDDNDEPDPFASDTTTQEQSPGVLMIIEVEDIPLDLANVEAVQEAIIKAATSTGGLTKPNAMHYQVPKGDDDDNDNNGSSIATTILSIHFGEAYLVARLYPTLKYVALDLHFWSSFEKQDPTKKAIVEGAFGIGMSSKSSSSYRIVAGGRFGVPTWKDDEKSRGPRVTDTCRTDEDDETNNGQGDDKTQKVDVSMFHAALEETLKEIPLQEYTAAVICGGNHEAECTTMEVLTDTDAVGRVLPLVPCADIDDSSNDYQEGILEKMMSCEREVFKMLMQSIRTDDGSRIRLLVIDPTASRTFVRVVYKILQAKSNRFLFTRRMYAISAMFTNDDDDTSWRRHLMERLRRDVILDDPLYRVEVLFNGTTTSDDASSSSSSMEIDLLVSGDEHFVNGLVNTVSRIEERTGLISDVRKVVGGLFWEDPEWESEYFFLPEDYDQHGPLEQYMSQQPVAYQTVFQLEPKPPSGRTARVPSLPSFTTDALQKAVRGALVTSGVVEVVENNNIDDDDEAEEDGTDGIVFHVESSMGDGCTINALFPGGNCVLLWDGRKHVDLNLFTYEESEELANEFEKAFRRQVLPARLATSLRDVQPRGYGRAVNFRADLEKEGEERTKPHWAKFK
;
A
#
# COMPACT_ATOMS: atom_id res chain seq x y z
N ASN A 1 5.42 -9.14 7.50
CA ASN A 1 4.44 -9.96 6.77
C ASN A 1 3.23 -9.09 6.51
N GLU A 2 3.06 -8.72 5.26
CA GLU A 2 1.99 -7.85 4.82
C GLU A 2 0.63 -8.51 5.10
N LEU A 3 -0.26 -7.79 5.80
CA LEU A 3 -1.55 -8.32 6.26
C LEU A 3 -2.66 -8.14 5.21
N TYR A 4 -2.29 -7.92 3.94
CA TYR A 4 -3.25 -7.56 2.90
C TYR A 4 -4.01 -8.77 2.33
N MET A 5 -3.56 -10.01 2.53
CA MET A 5 -4.19 -11.19 1.93
C MET A 5 -5.65 -11.38 2.39
N GLU A 6 -5.92 -11.12 3.67
CA GLU A 6 -7.30 -11.16 4.20
C GLU A 6 -8.18 -10.11 3.52
N GLN A 7 -7.68 -8.87 3.40
CA GLN A 7 -8.42 -7.75 2.78
C GLN A 7 -8.61 -7.96 1.28
N MET A 8 -7.60 -8.46 0.58
CA MET A 8 -7.65 -8.75 -0.85
C MET A 8 -8.64 -9.89 -1.14
N ALA A 9 -8.69 -10.93 -0.30
CA ALA A 9 -9.63 -12.03 -0.46
C ALA A 9 -11.09 -11.67 -0.14
N GLU A 10 -11.34 -10.55 0.55
CA GLU A 10 -12.69 -9.99 0.68
C GLU A 10 -13.16 -9.32 -0.63
N ILE A 11 -12.21 -8.74 -1.38
CA ILE A 11 -12.49 -7.99 -2.61
C ILE A 11 -12.50 -8.90 -3.83
N PHE A 12 -11.51 -9.79 -3.99
CA PHE A 12 -11.33 -10.58 -5.20
C PHE A 12 -11.81 -12.03 -5.05
N ARG A 13 -12.37 -12.59 -6.14
CA ARG A 13 -12.81 -14.00 -6.17
C ARG A 13 -11.66 -14.97 -5.97
N TYR A 14 -10.52 -14.67 -6.57
CA TYR A 14 -9.27 -15.42 -6.47
C TYR A 14 -8.20 -14.48 -5.94
N SER A 15 -7.50 -14.90 -4.90
CA SER A 15 -6.35 -14.18 -4.37
C SER A 15 -5.19 -15.13 -4.21
N LEU A 16 -3.99 -14.64 -4.51
CA LEU A 16 -2.74 -15.38 -4.41
C LEU A 16 -1.71 -14.50 -3.70
N GLN A 17 -1.04 -15.05 -2.71
CA GLN A 17 0.17 -14.51 -2.14
C GLN A 17 1.37 -15.31 -2.65
N ILE A 18 2.29 -14.62 -3.32
CA ILE A 18 3.60 -15.18 -3.67
C ILE A 18 4.68 -14.61 -2.75
N HIS A 19 5.65 -15.44 -2.41
CA HIS A 19 6.79 -15.05 -1.57
C HIS A 19 8.10 -15.22 -2.32
N TYR A 20 8.86 -14.13 -2.44
CA TYR A 20 10.17 -14.16 -3.07
C TYR A 20 11.25 -14.32 -1.98
N ASN A 21 11.82 -15.53 -1.91
CA ASN A 21 12.74 -15.97 -0.86
C ASN A 21 14.22 -15.95 -1.29
N TRP A 22 14.54 -15.70 -2.57
CA TRP A 22 15.92 -15.63 -3.09
C TRP A 22 16.62 -14.28 -2.92
N VAL A 23 16.17 -13.50 -1.97
CA VAL A 23 16.72 -12.19 -1.62
C VAL A 23 17.02 -12.19 -0.12
N PRO A 24 17.97 -11.36 0.35
CA PRO A 24 18.25 -11.32 1.79
C PRO A 24 16.97 -10.96 2.55
N VAL A 25 16.80 -11.46 3.78
CA VAL A 25 15.56 -11.31 4.58
C VAL A 25 15.03 -9.87 4.60
N ILE A 26 15.92 -8.87 4.67
CA ILE A 26 15.55 -7.44 4.65
C ILE A 26 14.92 -6.97 3.33
N CYS A 27 15.23 -7.66 2.24
CA CYS A 27 14.71 -7.43 0.89
C CYS A 27 13.63 -8.45 0.52
N SER A 28 13.26 -9.38 1.40
CA SER A 28 12.22 -10.36 1.11
C SER A 28 10.89 -9.66 0.86
N GLN A 29 10.33 -9.92 -0.32
CA GLN A 29 9.10 -9.32 -0.78
C GLN A 29 8.00 -10.36 -0.85
N CYS A 30 6.80 -9.90 -0.50
CA CYS A 30 5.58 -10.65 -0.64
C CYS A 30 4.72 -9.87 -1.61
N LEU A 31 4.18 -10.52 -2.64
CA LEU A 31 3.25 -9.88 -3.56
C LEU A 31 1.90 -10.56 -3.42
N ILE A 32 0.85 -9.76 -3.30
CA ILE A 32 -0.52 -10.25 -3.22
C ILE A 32 -1.24 -9.82 -4.49
N LEU A 33 -1.75 -10.82 -5.20
CA LEU A 33 -2.46 -10.70 -6.45
C LEU A 33 -3.93 -11.01 -6.21
N GLY A 34 -4.81 -10.24 -6.86
CA GLY A 34 -6.25 -10.41 -6.79
C GLY A 34 -6.83 -10.45 -8.20
N SER A 35 -7.81 -11.33 -8.42
CA SER A 35 -8.47 -11.51 -9.70
C SER A 35 -9.91 -11.99 -9.50
N HIS A 36 -10.84 -11.47 -10.31
CA HIS A 36 -12.20 -12.03 -10.39
C HIS A 36 -12.32 -13.13 -11.44
N LYS A 37 -11.36 -13.24 -12.36
CA LYS A 37 -11.44 -14.07 -13.56
C LYS A 37 -10.45 -15.24 -13.54
N ILE A 38 -9.17 -14.90 -13.42
CA ILE A 38 -8.06 -15.87 -13.40
C ILE A 38 -8.07 -16.59 -12.05
N ASP A 39 -8.24 -17.91 -12.09
CA ASP A 39 -7.99 -18.79 -10.96
C ASP A 39 -6.50 -19.17 -10.95
N PHE A 40 -5.72 -18.51 -10.09
CA PHE A 40 -4.28 -18.68 -10.02
C PHE A 40 -3.82 -20.12 -9.71
N LEU A 41 -4.69 -20.97 -9.17
CA LEU A 41 -4.33 -22.36 -8.84
C LEU A 41 -4.27 -23.25 -10.10
N TYR A 42 -5.06 -22.92 -11.13
CA TYR A 42 -5.22 -23.75 -12.33
C TYR A 42 -4.75 -23.06 -13.63
N GLU A 43 -4.46 -21.76 -13.59
CA GLU A 43 -3.93 -21.02 -14.74
C GLU A 43 -2.46 -21.36 -15.00
N THR A 44 -2.06 -21.38 -16.27
CA THR A 44 -0.65 -21.60 -16.67
C THR A 44 0.16 -20.30 -16.68
N LEU A 45 1.37 -20.33 -16.14
CA LEU A 45 2.30 -19.19 -16.21
C LEU A 45 2.65 -18.84 -17.66
N THR A 46 2.70 -17.54 -17.95
CA THR A 46 3.09 -17.02 -19.26
C THR A 46 4.48 -16.37 -19.17
N GLU A 47 5.43 -16.86 -19.98
CA GLU A 47 6.73 -16.20 -20.16
C GLU A 47 6.56 -14.94 -21.02
N HIS A 48 7.00 -13.81 -20.49
CA HIS A 48 6.87 -12.51 -21.16
C HIS A 48 8.11 -12.13 -21.98
N ASP A 49 9.04 -13.07 -22.18
CA ASP A 49 10.27 -12.89 -22.97
C ASP A 49 11.06 -11.67 -22.47
N MET A 50 11.26 -11.61 -21.15
CA MET A 50 12.02 -10.53 -20.51
C MET A 50 13.53 -10.77 -20.64
N HIS A 51 14.04 -11.02 -21.85
CA HIS A 51 15.47 -11.01 -22.19
C HIS A 51 16.07 -9.58 -22.12
N ALA A 52 15.68 -8.79 -21.13
CA ALA A 52 16.30 -7.52 -20.83
C ALA A 52 17.61 -7.79 -20.07
N PRO A 53 18.77 -7.36 -20.58
CA PRO A 53 20.07 -7.57 -19.93
C PRO A 53 20.18 -6.90 -18.55
N ASP A 54 19.21 -6.05 -18.19
CA ASP A 54 19.22 -5.21 -17.00
C ASP A 54 18.24 -5.68 -15.91
N LEU A 55 17.55 -6.80 -16.10
CA LEU A 55 16.60 -7.35 -15.13
C LEU A 55 17.17 -8.63 -14.48
N TYR A 56 17.51 -8.57 -13.19
CA TYR A 56 17.95 -9.74 -12.44
C TYR A 56 16.73 -10.48 -11.87
N LEU A 57 15.96 -11.14 -12.75
CA LEU A 57 14.93 -12.10 -12.38
C LEU A 57 15.34 -13.48 -12.90
N GLN A 58 15.11 -14.52 -12.10
CA GLN A 58 15.32 -15.90 -12.53
C GLN A 58 14.40 -16.21 -13.72
N PRO A 59 14.93 -16.71 -14.85
CA PRO A 59 14.10 -17.15 -15.98
C PRO A 59 13.09 -18.22 -15.54
N LEU A 60 11.91 -18.29 -16.16
CA LEU A 60 10.94 -19.36 -15.86
C LEU A 60 11.50 -20.77 -16.16
N ASP A 61 12.48 -20.89 -17.04
CA ASP A 61 13.15 -22.19 -17.27
C ASP A 61 13.91 -22.73 -16.06
N ASN A 62 14.18 -21.86 -15.07
CA ASN A 62 14.90 -22.21 -13.85
C ASN A 62 13.96 -22.41 -12.65
N ILE A 63 12.65 -22.24 -12.78
CA ILE A 63 11.72 -22.56 -11.67
C ILE A 63 11.43 -24.06 -11.63
N THR A 64 11.31 -24.64 -10.44
CA THR A 64 11.11 -26.10 -10.31
C THR A 64 9.72 -26.55 -10.76
N ASP A 65 8.72 -25.74 -10.45
CA ASP A 65 7.34 -25.86 -10.93
C ASP A 65 6.62 -24.51 -10.79
N GLN A 66 5.42 -24.40 -11.38
CA GLN A 66 4.66 -23.15 -11.43
C GLN A 66 4.19 -22.60 -10.06
N TYR A 67 4.33 -23.39 -8.99
CA TYR A 67 3.93 -23.05 -7.63
C TYR A 67 5.13 -22.81 -6.70
N GLU A 68 6.35 -22.70 -7.22
CA GLU A 68 7.56 -22.52 -6.39
C GLU A 68 7.48 -21.33 -5.42
N PHE A 69 6.87 -20.22 -5.84
CA PHE A 69 6.69 -19.05 -4.97
C PHE A 69 5.33 -19.00 -4.27
N PHE A 70 4.49 -20.04 -4.41
CA PHE A 70 3.12 -20.05 -3.91
C PHE A 70 3.12 -20.18 -2.38
N HIS A 71 2.55 -19.19 -1.70
CA HIS A 71 2.48 -19.18 -0.24
C HIS A 71 1.04 -19.35 0.26
N ASP A 72 0.16 -18.38 -0.04
CA ASP A 72 -1.26 -18.44 0.29
C ASP A 72 -2.12 -18.36 -0.97
N TYR A 73 -3.25 -19.07 -0.99
CA TYR A 73 -4.28 -18.94 -2.01
C TYR A 73 -5.66 -18.92 -1.37
N ARG A 74 -6.55 -18.11 -1.93
CA ARG A 74 -7.96 -18.07 -1.52
C ARG A 74 -8.88 -17.97 -2.71
N ARG A 75 -9.95 -18.75 -2.64
CA ARG A 75 -11.13 -18.62 -3.47
C ARG A 75 -12.30 -18.17 -2.60
N ASN A 76 -12.86 -17.02 -2.92
CA ASN A 76 -14.04 -16.46 -2.26
C ASN A 76 -15.15 -16.24 -3.30
N SER A 77 -16.08 -17.18 -3.38
CA SER A 77 -17.25 -17.06 -4.26
C SER A 77 -18.19 -15.91 -3.87
N SER A 78 -18.07 -15.40 -2.65
CA SER A 78 -18.85 -14.26 -2.13
C SER A 78 -18.04 -12.96 -2.10
N ALA A 79 -16.94 -12.89 -2.84
CA ALA A 79 -16.09 -11.71 -2.90
C ALA A 79 -16.87 -10.46 -3.35
N ILE A 80 -16.56 -9.32 -2.73
CA ILE A 80 -17.18 -8.04 -3.05
C ILE A 80 -16.63 -7.57 -4.39
N HIS A 81 -17.35 -7.87 -5.48
CA HIS A 81 -17.00 -7.33 -6.78
C HIS A 81 -17.24 -5.82 -6.77
N LEU A 82 -16.16 -5.04 -6.58
CA LEU A 82 -16.18 -3.58 -6.62
C LEU A 82 -16.23 -3.15 -8.10
N CYS A 83 -17.43 -2.92 -8.61
CA CYS A 83 -17.68 -2.51 -9.99
C CYS A 83 -19.01 -1.75 -10.10
N LYS A 84 -19.20 -1.01 -11.21
CA LYS A 84 -20.48 -0.34 -11.52
C LYS A 84 -21.44 -1.32 -12.20
N LYS A 85 -22.62 -1.61 -11.62
CA LYS A 85 -23.57 -2.54 -12.25
C LYS A 85 -24.09 -2.00 -13.59
N ASP A 86 -24.16 -2.85 -14.61
CA ASP A 86 -24.79 -2.49 -15.89
C ASP A 86 -26.28 -2.18 -15.68
N GLY A 87 -26.72 -0.99 -16.13
CA GLY A 87 -28.08 -0.48 -15.90
C GLY A 87 -28.19 0.61 -14.83
N ASP A 88 -27.09 0.91 -14.12
CA ASP A 88 -26.97 2.04 -13.19
C ASP A 88 -26.62 3.36 -13.91
N ASP A 89 -27.05 3.48 -15.18
CA ASP A 89 -27.01 4.74 -15.95
C ASP A 89 -28.02 5.78 -15.42
N ASN A 90 -28.79 5.45 -14.37
CA ASN A 90 -29.67 6.38 -13.68
C ASN A 90 -29.18 6.62 -12.25
N ASP A 91 -28.39 7.68 -12.06
CA ASP A 91 -28.35 8.49 -10.84
C ASP A 91 -28.24 7.76 -9.47
N GLU A 92 -27.80 6.50 -9.36
CA GLU A 92 -27.32 6.02 -8.07
C GLU A 92 -25.90 6.59 -7.89
N PRO A 93 -25.70 7.46 -6.88
CA PRO A 93 -24.40 8.03 -6.64
C PRO A 93 -23.41 6.89 -6.45
N ASP A 94 -22.25 6.98 -7.10
CA ASP A 94 -21.08 6.20 -6.73
C ASP A 94 -21.06 6.11 -5.19
N PRO A 95 -20.93 4.90 -4.59
CA PRO A 95 -21.01 4.75 -3.14
C PRO A 95 -20.03 5.67 -2.38
N PHE A 96 -19.05 6.26 -3.07
CA PHE A 96 -18.16 7.32 -2.60
C PHE A 96 -18.48 8.73 -3.11
N ALA A 97 -19.28 8.90 -4.16
CA ALA A 97 -19.87 10.18 -4.56
C ALA A 97 -20.99 10.53 -3.57
N SER A 98 -20.60 10.92 -2.36
CA SER A 98 -21.53 11.49 -1.41
C SER A 98 -22.35 12.58 -2.09
N ASP A 99 -23.67 12.51 -1.98
CA ASP A 99 -24.61 13.58 -2.34
C ASP A 99 -24.46 14.72 -1.30
N THR A 100 -23.21 15.15 -1.11
CA THR A 100 -22.80 16.05 -0.04
C THR A 100 -23.41 17.41 -0.36
N THR A 101 -24.30 17.83 0.53
CA THR A 101 -24.78 19.21 0.57
C THR A 101 -23.74 20.14 1.19
N THR A 102 -22.71 19.58 1.82
CA THR A 102 -21.67 20.30 2.57
C THR A 102 -20.29 19.92 2.07
N GLN A 103 -19.49 20.93 1.74
CA GLN A 103 -18.05 20.77 1.54
C GLN A 103 -17.39 20.58 2.91
N GLU A 104 -16.83 19.40 3.18
CA GLU A 104 -16.12 19.12 4.45
C GLU A 104 -14.64 19.50 4.40
N GLN A 105 -14.06 19.47 3.20
CA GLN A 105 -12.65 19.72 2.94
C GLN A 105 -12.49 20.57 1.68
N SER A 106 -11.40 21.31 1.61
CA SER A 106 -10.98 22.05 0.42
C SER A 106 -9.53 21.68 0.12
N PRO A 107 -9.26 20.61 -0.63
CA PRO A 107 -7.89 20.26 -1.01
C PRO A 107 -7.36 21.24 -2.06
N GLY A 108 -6.04 21.34 -2.13
CA GLY A 108 -5.29 22.05 -3.16
C GLY A 108 -4.11 21.20 -3.64
N VAL A 109 -3.57 21.57 -4.79
CA VAL A 109 -2.35 20.94 -5.33
C VAL A 109 -1.41 22.05 -5.76
N LEU A 110 -0.29 22.19 -5.06
CA LEU A 110 0.81 23.05 -5.46
C LEU A 110 1.76 22.25 -6.35
N MET A 111 1.88 22.65 -7.60
CA MET A 111 2.90 22.13 -8.51
C MET A 111 4.06 23.12 -8.58
N ILE A 112 5.25 22.61 -8.37
CA ILE A 112 6.49 23.37 -8.51
C ILE A 112 7.12 22.96 -9.82
N ILE A 113 7.50 23.93 -10.63
CA ILE A 113 8.00 23.71 -11.99
C ILE A 113 9.27 24.52 -12.18
N GLU A 114 10.32 23.84 -12.64
CA GLU A 114 11.57 24.45 -13.05
C GLU A 114 11.64 24.39 -14.57
N VAL A 115 11.89 25.53 -15.23
CA VAL A 115 11.99 25.61 -16.69
C VAL A 115 13.33 26.24 -17.07
N GLU A 116 14.09 25.53 -17.89
CA GLU A 116 15.47 25.82 -18.26
C GLU A 116 15.60 26.07 -19.76
N ASP A 117 16.76 26.59 -20.18
CA ASP A 117 17.14 26.84 -21.58
C ASP A 117 16.12 27.66 -22.38
N ILE A 118 15.44 28.59 -21.70
CA ILE A 118 14.32 29.32 -22.27
C ILE A 118 14.79 30.21 -23.44
N PRO A 119 14.28 29.99 -24.68
CA PRO A 119 14.63 30.80 -25.83
C PRO A 119 13.97 32.19 -25.81
N LEU A 120 12.86 32.35 -25.09
CA LEU A 120 12.17 33.62 -24.91
C LEU A 120 13.06 34.59 -24.12
N ASP A 121 13.09 35.86 -24.54
CA ASP A 121 13.80 36.90 -23.80
C ASP A 121 13.07 37.24 -22.49
N LEU A 122 13.58 36.68 -21.38
CA LEU A 122 13.02 36.86 -20.05
C LEU A 122 13.16 38.30 -19.51
N ALA A 123 13.99 39.16 -20.12
CA ALA A 123 14.06 40.57 -19.76
C ALA A 123 12.82 41.35 -20.23
N ASN A 124 12.09 40.84 -21.24
CA ASN A 124 10.83 41.42 -21.69
C ASN A 124 9.66 40.90 -20.85
N VAL A 125 9.52 41.48 -19.65
CA VAL A 125 8.52 41.08 -18.64
C VAL A 125 7.09 41.07 -19.20
N GLU A 126 6.72 42.08 -19.99
CA GLU A 126 5.38 42.19 -20.57
C GLU A 126 5.10 41.03 -21.55
N ALA A 127 6.04 40.73 -22.45
CA ALA A 127 5.91 39.62 -23.38
C ALA A 127 5.84 38.27 -22.67
N VAL A 128 6.64 38.06 -21.62
CA VAL A 128 6.59 36.85 -20.79
C VAL A 128 5.24 36.70 -20.10
N GLN A 129 4.76 37.78 -19.47
CA GLN A 129 3.47 37.78 -18.78
C GLN A 129 2.32 37.47 -19.74
N GLU A 130 2.27 38.12 -20.91
CA GLU A 130 1.25 37.85 -21.93
C GLU A 130 1.31 36.41 -22.44
N ALA A 131 2.52 35.87 -22.66
CA ALA A 131 2.71 34.50 -23.11
C ALA A 131 2.19 33.50 -22.08
N ILE A 132 2.51 33.67 -20.79
CA ILE A 132 2.02 32.82 -19.70
C ILE A 132 0.50 32.89 -19.60
N ILE A 133 -0.09 34.09 -19.59
CA ILE A 133 -1.55 34.26 -19.50
C ILE A 133 -2.25 33.59 -20.68
N LYS A 134 -1.75 33.81 -21.91
CA LYS A 134 -2.31 33.21 -23.12
C LYS A 134 -2.23 31.69 -23.10
N ALA A 135 -1.10 31.15 -22.67
CA ALA A 135 -0.90 29.71 -22.53
C ALA A 135 -1.83 29.11 -21.48
N ALA A 136 -1.86 29.69 -20.28
CA ALA A 136 -2.66 29.23 -19.15
C ALA A 136 -4.17 29.26 -19.44
N THR A 137 -4.64 30.28 -20.16
CA THR A 137 -6.06 30.42 -20.53
C THR A 137 -6.47 29.53 -21.71
N SER A 138 -5.51 29.13 -22.57
CA SER A 138 -5.79 28.29 -23.75
C SER A 138 -6.31 26.88 -23.43
N THR A 139 -6.10 26.39 -22.21
CA THR A 139 -6.59 25.10 -21.73
C THR A 139 -8.09 25.11 -21.42
N GLY A 140 -8.75 26.27 -21.56
CA GLY A 140 -10.20 26.41 -21.49
C GLY A 140 -10.77 26.44 -20.07
N GLY A 141 -9.93 26.50 -19.02
CA GLY A 141 -10.43 26.41 -17.65
C GLY A 141 -9.72 27.23 -16.58
N LEU A 142 -8.81 28.12 -16.94
CA LEU A 142 -8.34 29.19 -16.04
C LEU A 142 -9.00 30.50 -16.42
N THR A 143 -9.73 31.11 -15.49
CA THR A 143 -10.54 32.30 -15.75
C THR A 143 -10.01 33.55 -15.06
N LYS A 144 -10.28 34.72 -15.66
CA LYS A 144 -10.04 36.07 -15.11
C LYS A 144 -8.63 36.28 -14.52
N PRO A 145 -7.59 36.43 -15.37
CA PRO A 145 -6.24 36.70 -14.87
C PRO A 145 -6.18 38.10 -14.24
N ASN A 146 -5.77 38.18 -12.99
CA ASN A 146 -5.28 39.40 -12.37
C ASN A 146 -3.77 39.25 -12.19
N ALA A 147 -2.99 40.04 -12.93
CA ALA A 147 -1.54 39.92 -12.97
C ALA A 147 -0.85 41.16 -12.42
N MET A 148 0.20 40.94 -11.66
CA MET A 148 1.10 41.96 -11.13
C MET A 148 2.54 41.49 -11.31
N HIS A 149 3.46 42.43 -11.49
CA HIS A 149 4.89 42.14 -11.45
C HIS A 149 5.60 43.04 -10.45
N TYR A 150 6.68 42.52 -9.87
CA TYR A 150 7.59 43.23 -8.98
C TYR A 150 9.00 43.12 -9.54
N GLN A 151 9.64 44.27 -9.77
CA GLN A 151 11.06 44.33 -10.16
C GLN A 151 11.90 44.28 -8.90
N VAL A 152 12.78 43.28 -8.81
CA VAL A 152 13.69 43.14 -7.67
C VAL A 152 14.74 44.26 -7.77
N PRO A 153 14.88 45.12 -6.74
CA PRO A 153 15.91 46.15 -6.75
C PRO A 153 17.30 45.52 -6.91
N LYS A 154 18.14 46.09 -7.79
CA LYS A 154 19.55 45.70 -7.86
C LYS A 154 20.28 46.30 -6.66
N GLY A 155 21.10 45.49 -5.98
CA GLY A 155 22.00 46.01 -4.95
C GLY A 155 23.08 46.91 -5.57
N ASP A 156 23.49 47.96 -4.86
CA ASP A 156 24.52 48.91 -5.32
C ASP A 156 25.90 48.27 -5.53
N ASP A 157 26.14 47.07 -4.99
CA ASP A 157 27.43 46.35 -5.07
C ASP A 157 27.55 45.39 -6.29
N ASP A 158 26.48 45.19 -7.06
CA ASP A 158 26.40 44.15 -8.10
C ASP A 158 26.99 44.56 -9.48
N ASP A 159 27.53 45.78 -9.61
CA ASP A 159 28.02 46.33 -10.88
C ASP A 159 29.41 45.81 -11.31
N ASN A 160 30.12 45.04 -10.47
CA ASN A 160 31.48 44.56 -10.76
C ASN A 160 31.65 43.03 -10.86
N ASP A 161 30.64 42.22 -10.53
CA ASP A 161 30.75 40.77 -10.65
C ASP A 161 30.19 40.29 -12.00
N ASN A 162 31.11 39.97 -12.93
CA ASN A 162 30.81 39.28 -14.19
C ASN A 162 30.29 37.84 -14.01
N ASN A 163 30.04 37.40 -12.79
CA ASN A 163 29.32 36.16 -12.50
C ASN A 163 27.83 36.51 -12.48
N GLY A 164 27.11 36.10 -13.53
CA GLY A 164 25.70 36.46 -13.74
C GLY A 164 24.87 36.35 -12.44
N SER A 165 24.21 37.46 -12.08
CA SER A 165 23.42 37.56 -10.85
C SER A 165 22.51 36.34 -10.67
N SER A 166 22.68 35.65 -9.55
CA SER A 166 21.93 34.46 -9.15
C SER A 166 20.55 34.79 -8.57
N ILE A 167 20.11 36.04 -8.69
CA ILE A 167 18.85 36.55 -8.15
C ILE A 167 17.87 36.76 -9.31
N ALA A 168 16.58 36.49 -9.08
CA ALA A 168 15.56 36.74 -10.10
C ALA A 168 15.40 38.25 -10.27
N THR A 169 15.37 38.73 -11.51
CA THR A 169 15.20 40.17 -11.78
C THR A 169 13.76 40.63 -11.58
N THR A 170 12.81 39.71 -11.76
CA THR A 170 11.38 40.00 -11.73
C THR A 170 10.60 38.83 -11.16
N ILE A 171 9.60 39.13 -10.32
CA ILE A 171 8.61 38.18 -9.83
C ILE A 171 7.25 38.55 -10.43
N LEU A 172 6.62 37.63 -11.15
CA LEU A 172 5.26 37.73 -11.66
C LEU A 172 4.31 37.01 -10.71
N SER A 173 3.19 37.65 -10.38
CA SER A 173 2.08 37.07 -9.63
C SER A 173 0.82 37.13 -10.48
N ILE A 174 0.24 35.98 -10.80
CA ILE A 174 -0.96 35.88 -11.63
C ILE A 174 -2.00 35.06 -10.88
N HIS A 175 -3.15 35.67 -10.60
CA HIS A 175 -4.27 35.00 -9.98
C HIS A 175 -5.33 34.69 -11.02
N PHE A 176 -5.80 33.45 -11.00
CA PHE A 176 -6.96 32.99 -11.72
C PHE A 176 -8.07 32.66 -10.73
N GLY A 177 -9.25 32.38 -11.27
CA GLY A 177 -10.37 31.92 -10.48
C GLY A 177 -10.08 30.63 -9.69
N GLU A 178 -9.38 29.71 -10.34
CA GLU A 178 -9.19 28.33 -9.92
C GLU A 178 -7.79 28.05 -9.35
N ALA A 179 -6.86 28.99 -9.54
CA ALA A 179 -5.44 28.81 -9.24
C ALA A 179 -4.68 30.13 -9.07
N TYR A 180 -3.48 30.07 -8.48
CA TYR A 180 -2.47 31.13 -8.65
C TYR A 180 -1.24 30.59 -9.38
N LEU A 181 -0.52 31.49 -10.03
CA LEU A 181 0.78 31.25 -10.63
C LEU A 181 1.76 32.33 -10.18
N VAL A 182 2.90 31.93 -9.61
CA VAL A 182 4.04 32.82 -9.36
C VAL A 182 5.20 32.40 -10.25
N ALA A 183 5.77 33.34 -11.02
CA ALA A 183 6.93 33.09 -11.88
C ALA A 183 8.09 33.99 -11.49
N ARG A 184 9.28 33.41 -11.32
CA ARG A 184 10.50 34.13 -10.94
C ARG A 184 11.48 34.03 -12.11
N LEU A 185 11.79 35.18 -12.72
CA LEU A 185 12.51 35.24 -13.99
C LEU A 185 14.02 35.46 -13.76
N TYR A 186 14.84 34.60 -14.35
CA TYR A 186 16.30 34.69 -14.33
C TYR A 186 16.84 34.83 -15.77
N PRO A 187 16.90 36.04 -16.33
CA PRO A 187 17.28 36.25 -17.73
C PRO A 187 18.70 35.78 -18.06
N THR A 188 19.65 35.95 -17.14
CA THR A 188 21.06 35.53 -17.29
C THR A 188 21.18 34.01 -17.41
N LEU A 189 20.39 33.27 -16.63
CA LEU A 189 20.37 31.80 -16.60
C LEU A 189 19.40 31.19 -17.62
N LYS A 190 18.60 32.01 -18.31
CA LYS A 190 17.47 31.56 -19.16
C LYS A 190 16.57 30.56 -18.42
N TYR A 191 16.28 30.86 -17.16
CA TYR A 191 15.60 30.00 -16.22
C TYR A 191 14.39 30.70 -15.61
N VAL A 192 13.32 29.94 -15.38
CA VAL A 192 12.13 30.40 -14.67
C VAL A 192 11.72 29.38 -13.62
N ALA A 193 11.58 29.86 -12.39
CA ALA A 193 11.03 29.10 -11.27
C ALA A 193 9.54 29.41 -11.14
N LEU A 194 8.67 28.41 -11.29
CA LEU A 194 7.21 28.56 -11.22
C LEU A 194 6.62 27.85 -10.01
N ASP A 195 5.61 28.47 -9.43
CA ASP A 195 4.66 27.85 -8.50
C ASP A 195 3.27 27.92 -9.12
N LEU A 196 2.63 26.77 -9.38
CA LEU A 196 1.29 26.66 -9.94
C LEU A 196 0.37 25.93 -8.96
N HIS A 197 -0.45 26.67 -8.22
CA HIS A 197 -1.30 26.11 -7.17
C HIS A 197 -2.77 26.15 -7.60
N PHE A 198 -3.37 24.96 -7.77
CA PHE A 198 -4.79 24.79 -8.04
C PHE A 198 -5.56 24.47 -6.75
N TRP A 199 -6.73 25.10 -6.56
CA TRP A 199 -7.68 24.76 -5.49
C TRP A 199 -9.00 24.20 -6.03
N SER A 200 -9.12 24.08 -7.35
CA SER A 200 -10.26 23.51 -8.09
C SER A 200 -9.81 23.16 -9.51
N SER A 201 -10.56 22.33 -10.23
CA SER A 201 -10.24 21.88 -11.60
C SER A 201 -8.85 21.23 -11.72
N PHE A 202 -8.53 20.33 -10.79
CA PHE A 202 -7.20 19.70 -10.67
C PHE A 202 -6.75 18.98 -11.95
N GLU A 203 -7.69 18.41 -12.70
CA GLU A 203 -7.45 17.75 -13.98
C GLU A 203 -6.81 18.66 -15.04
N LYS A 204 -6.90 19.98 -14.86
CA LYS A 204 -6.35 20.98 -15.78
C LYS A 204 -4.91 21.39 -15.44
N GLN A 205 -4.36 20.97 -14.30
CA GLN A 205 -3.03 21.41 -13.88
C GLN A 205 -1.95 20.95 -14.87
N ASP A 206 -1.98 19.68 -15.32
CA ASP A 206 -1.03 19.15 -16.30
C ASP A 206 -1.16 19.79 -17.70
N PRO A 207 -2.37 19.88 -18.28
CA PRO A 207 -2.56 20.65 -19.52
C PRO A 207 -2.04 22.09 -19.41
N THR A 208 -2.24 22.75 -18.28
CA THR A 208 -1.79 24.13 -18.05
C THR A 208 -0.28 24.22 -17.95
N LYS A 209 0.37 23.35 -17.17
CA LYS A 209 1.84 23.22 -17.13
C LYS A 209 2.38 23.06 -18.55
N LYS A 210 1.83 22.10 -19.29
CA LYS A 210 2.24 21.79 -20.66
C LYS A 210 2.12 23.01 -21.58
N ALA A 211 0.97 23.68 -21.54
CA ALA A 211 0.73 24.88 -22.34
C ALA A 211 1.71 26.00 -22.00
N ILE A 212 2.07 26.20 -20.73
CA ILE A 212 3.04 27.21 -20.32
C ILE A 212 4.45 26.84 -20.79
N VAL A 213 4.91 25.62 -20.54
CA VAL A 213 6.27 25.17 -20.91
C VAL A 213 6.46 25.20 -22.43
N GLU A 214 5.52 24.66 -23.20
CA GLU A 214 5.61 24.63 -24.67
C GLU A 214 5.19 25.93 -25.32
N GLY A 215 4.02 26.44 -24.95
CA GLY A 215 3.38 27.55 -25.62
C GLY A 215 3.93 28.91 -25.20
N ALA A 216 4.23 29.10 -23.91
CA ALA A 216 4.80 30.38 -23.44
C ALA A 216 6.32 30.40 -23.56
N PHE A 217 7.01 29.35 -23.12
CA PHE A 217 8.48 29.33 -23.11
C PHE A 217 9.11 28.70 -24.34
N GLY A 218 8.35 28.01 -25.20
CA GLY A 218 8.89 27.42 -26.43
C GLY A 218 9.73 26.17 -26.20
N ILE A 219 9.59 25.51 -25.05
CA ILE A 219 10.31 24.29 -24.67
C ILE A 219 9.48 23.08 -25.10
N GLY A 220 9.97 22.26 -26.03
CA GLY A 220 9.21 21.11 -26.54
C GLY A 220 8.94 19.99 -25.51
N MET A 221 7.90 19.18 -25.73
CA MET A 221 7.46 18.08 -24.83
C MET A 221 8.55 17.09 -24.40
N SER A 222 9.51 16.82 -25.27
CA SER A 222 10.61 15.88 -25.03
C SER A 222 11.87 16.54 -24.47
N SER A 223 11.80 17.83 -24.13
CA SER A 223 12.95 18.58 -23.66
C SER A 223 13.32 18.16 -22.24
N LYS A 224 14.62 17.93 -22.02
CA LYS A 224 15.21 17.72 -20.69
C LYS A 224 15.23 19.01 -19.84
N SER A 225 14.79 20.13 -20.41
CA SER A 225 14.85 21.48 -19.82
C SER A 225 13.61 21.86 -19.01
N SER A 226 12.85 20.89 -18.48
CA SER A 226 11.84 21.18 -17.44
C SER A 226 11.70 20.03 -16.45
N SER A 227 11.49 20.37 -15.19
CA SER A 227 11.16 19.42 -14.13
C SER A 227 9.95 19.91 -13.33
N SER A 228 9.24 18.99 -12.67
CA SER A 228 8.15 19.38 -11.79
C SER A 228 7.83 18.29 -10.77
N TYR A 229 7.29 18.70 -9.62
CA TYR A 229 6.69 17.81 -8.64
C TYR A 229 5.49 18.50 -7.99
N ARG A 230 4.70 17.71 -7.26
CA ARG A 230 3.44 18.16 -6.65
C ARG A 230 3.48 17.97 -5.15
N ILE A 231 2.90 18.93 -4.45
CA ILE A 231 2.63 18.90 -3.02
C ILE A 231 1.11 18.96 -2.84
N VAL A 232 0.56 18.05 -2.04
CA VAL A 232 -0.84 18.15 -1.60
C VAL A 232 -0.91 19.31 -0.63
N ALA A 233 -1.70 20.32 -0.96
CA ALA A 233 -1.83 21.57 -0.21
C ALA A 233 -3.29 21.84 0.18
N GLY A 234 -3.55 22.95 0.85
CA GLY A 234 -4.88 23.46 1.10
C GLY A 234 -5.48 24.14 -0.13
N GLY A 235 -6.81 24.13 -0.22
CA GLY A 235 -7.59 24.80 -1.26
C GLY A 235 -8.45 25.93 -0.68
N ARG A 236 -9.59 26.19 -1.32
CA ARG A 236 -10.57 27.18 -0.85
C ARG A 236 -11.95 26.54 -0.68
N PHE A 237 -12.63 26.87 0.41
CA PHE A 237 -14.05 26.57 0.55
C PHE A 237 -14.90 27.48 -0.32
N GLY A 238 -16.09 27.01 -0.71
CA GLY A 238 -17.09 27.83 -1.39
C GLY A 238 -16.80 28.12 -2.87
N VAL A 239 -15.81 27.44 -3.47
CA VAL A 239 -15.51 27.58 -4.90
C VAL A 239 -16.66 26.97 -5.72
N PRO A 240 -17.23 27.66 -6.72
CA PRO A 240 -18.45 27.19 -7.40
C PRO A 240 -18.39 25.77 -7.99
N THR A 241 -17.20 25.30 -8.35
CA THR A 241 -16.96 23.99 -8.99
C THR A 241 -16.71 22.85 -8.00
N TRP A 242 -16.71 23.10 -6.68
CA TRP A 242 -16.27 22.12 -5.68
C TRP A 242 -16.98 20.76 -5.79
N LYS A 243 -18.25 20.75 -6.21
CA LYS A 243 -19.02 19.52 -6.40
C LYS A 243 -18.51 18.69 -7.57
N ASP A 244 -18.08 19.33 -8.64
CA ASP A 244 -17.51 18.63 -9.80
C ASP A 244 -16.08 18.17 -9.49
N ASP A 245 -15.33 18.96 -8.72
CA ASP A 245 -14.01 18.60 -8.21
C ASP A 245 -14.07 17.38 -7.26
N GLU A 246 -15.10 17.29 -6.42
CA GLU A 246 -15.30 16.14 -5.52
C GLU A 246 -15.60 14.86 -6.32
N LYS A 247 -16.29 14.95 -7.47
CA LYS A 247 -16.56 13.79 -8.35
C LYS A 247 -15.28 13.25 -8.99
N SER A 248 -14.31 14.11 -9.32
CA SER A 248 -13.03 13.71 -9.93
C SER A 248 -11.94 13.36 -8.91
N ARG A 249 -12.25 13.44 -7.60
CA ARG A 249 -11.28 13.22 -6.51
C ARG A 249 -11.03 11.73 -6.26
N GLY A 250 -9.74 11.37 -6.16
CA GLY A 250 -9.25 10.09 -5.64
C GLY A 250 -9.34 8.91 -6.63
N PRO A 251 -8.80 7.73 -6.25
CA PRO A 251 -9.01 6.50 -7.00
C PRO A 251 -10.50 6.14 -6.97
N ARG A 252 -11.08 5.85 -8.14
CA ARG A 252 -12.49 5.50 -8.31
C ARG A 252 -12.58 4.13 -8.96
N VAL A 253 -13.63 3.40 -8.61
CA VAL A 253 -13.99 2.16 -9.33
C VAL A 253 -14.53 2.58 -10.70
N THR A 254 -13.71 2.43 -11.73
CA THR A 254 -14.07 2.78 -13.11
C THR A 254 -14.70 1.63 -13.88
N ASP A 255 -14.46 0.40 -13.43
CA ASP A 255 -14.87 -0.80 -14.16
C ASP A 255 -16.34 -1.10 -13.94
N THR A 256 -17.05 -1.40 -15.03
CA THR A 256 -18.42 -1.91 -14.97
C THR A 256 -18.41 -3.39 -14.60
N CYS A 257 -19.38 -3.82 -13.79
CA CYS A 257 -19.64 -5.21 -13.50
C CYS A 257 -20.09 -5.81 -14.82
N ARG A 258 -19.20 -6.57 -15.46
CA ARG A 258 -19.71 -7.55 -16.41
C ARG A 258 -20.53 -8.52 -15.58
N THR A 259 -21.80 -8.65 -15.91
CA THR A 259 -22.58 -9.80 -15.48
C THR A 259 -21.85 -11.03 -16.02
N ASP A 260 -21.15 -11.74 -15.15
CA ASP A 260 -20.52 -13.03 -15.44
C ASP A 260 -21.62 -14.09 -15.67
N GLU A 261 -22.48 -13.87 -16.66
CA GLU A 261 -23.39 -14.90 -17.17
C GLU A 261 -22.63 -15.93 -18.05
N ASP A 262 -21.34 -15.71 -18.33
CA ASP A 262 -20.61 -16.49 -19.34
C ASP A 262 -19.72 -17.64 -18.80
N ASP A 263 -19.50 -17.79 -17.49
CA ASP A 263 -18.56 -18.83 -16.97
C ASP A 263 -19.22 -20.00 -16.20
N GLU A 264 -20.56 -20.09 -16.13
CA GLU A 264 -21.25 -21.29 -15.62
C GLU A 264 -21.59 -22.34 -16.69
N THR A 265 -20.93 -22.30 -17.85
CA THR A 265 -21.12 -23.32 -18.90
C THR A 265 -19.95 -24.30 -19.01
N ASN A 266 -19.72 -25.05 -17.94
CA ASN A 266 -19.13 -26.38 -18.05
C ASN A 266 -19.93 -27.40 -17.23
N ASN A 267 -21.22 -27.50 -17.55
CA ASN A 267 -21.98 -28.70 -17.25
C ASN A 267 -21.48 -29.83 -18.16
N GLY A 268 -20.47 -30.54 -17.67
CA GLY A 268 -20.08 -31.83 -18.20
C GLY A 268 -21.31 -32.72 -18.31
N GLN A 269 -21.60 -33.13 -19.54
CA GLN A 269 -22.66 -34.07 -19.87
C GLN A 269 -22.22 -35.47 -19.40
N GLY A 270 -22.41 -35.73 -18.11
CA GLY A 270 -22.04 -36.98 -17.42
C GLY A 270 -23.28 -37.71 -16.90
N ASP A 271 -23.26 -39.04 -17.01
CA ASP A 271 -24.38 -39.94 -16.75
C ASP A 271 -25.09 -39.74 -15.39
N ASP A 272 -26.41 -39.91 -15.47
CA ASP A 272 -27.45 -39.81 -14.44
C ASP A 272 -27.22 -40.76 -13.26
N LYS A 273 -26.34 -40.39 -12.33
CA LYS A 273 -26.17 -41.03 -11.02
C LYS A 273 -26.05 -39.99 -9.93
N THR A 274 -27.10 -39.86 -9.12
CA THR A 274 -27.10 -39.07 -7.89
C THR A 274 -26.07 -39.64 -6.92
N GLN A 275 -24.99 -38.91 -6.65
CA GLN A 275 -23.95 -39.34 -5.72
C GLN A 275 -24.18 -38.72 -4.35
N LYS A 276 -24.47 -39.58 -3.36
CA LYS A 276 -24.53 -39.18 -1.95
C LYS A 276 -23.11 -39.17 -1.38
N VAL A 277 -22.72 -38.07 -0.76
CA VAL A 277 -21.45 -37.96 -0.05
C VAL A 277 -21.54 -38.73 1.27
N ASP A 278 -20.66 -39.72 1.46
CA ASP A 278 -20.55 -40.53 2.68
C ASP A 278 -19.08 -40.88 3.02
N VAL A 279 -18.87 -41.65 4.09
CA VAL A 279 -17.54 -42.02 4.59
C VAL A 279 -16.71 -42.80 3.55
N SER A 280 -17.34 -43.54 2.64
CA SER A 280 -16.60 -44.27 1.60
C SER A 280 -15.92 -43.33 0.60
N MET A 281 -16.50 -42.14 0.36
CA MET A 281 -15.88 -41.09 -0.45
C MET A 281 -14.66 -40.50 0.26
N PHE A 282 -14.70 -40.37 1.58
CA PHE A 282 -13.51 -39.99 2.35
C PHE A 282 -12.41 -41.04 2.26
N HIS A 283 -12.75 -42.34 2.32
CA HIS A 283 -11.76 -43.41 2.13
C HIS A 283 -11.11 -43.35 0.75
N ALA A 284 -11.91 -43.17 -0.32
CA ALA A 284 -11.38 -43.00 -1.66
C ALA A 284 -10.46 -41.77 -1.77
N ALA A 285 -10.86 -40.64 -1.17
CA ALA A 285 -10.06 -39.43 -1.15
C ALA A 285 -8.76 -39.57 -0.36
N LEU A 286 -8.83 -40.26 0.79
CA LEU A 286 -7.67 -40.59 1.60
C LEU A 286 -6.69 -41.44 0.79
N GLU A 287 -7.14 -42.51 0.13
CA GLU A 287 -6.27 -43.35 -0.71
C GLU A 287 -5.55 -42.56 -1.81
N GLU A 288 -6.24 -41.65 -2.49
CA GLU A 288 -5.59 -40.80 -3.52
C GLU A 288 -4.57 -39.83 -2.91
N THR A 289 -4.84 -39.34 -1.69
CA THR A 289 -3.91 -38.46 -0.95
C THR A 289 -2.68 -39.23 -0.47
N LEU A 290 -2.84 -40.49 -0.05
CA LEU A 290 -1.72 -41.34 0.40
C LEU A 290 -0.69 -41.59 -0.71
N LYS A 291 -1.09 -41.52 -1.99
CA LYS A 291 -0.20 -41.69 -3.14
C LYS A 291 0.79 -40.53 -3.32
N GLU A 292 0.47 -39.34 -2.81
CA GLU A 292 1.40 -38.19 -2.87
C GLU A 292 2.49 -38.29 -1.82
N ILE A 293 2.30 -39.08 -0.76
CA ILE A 293 3.31 -39.23 0.29
C ILE A 293 4.49 -40.04 -0.28
N PRO A 294 5.70 -39.47 -0.39
CA PRO A 294 6.83 -40.14 -1.03
C PRO A 294 7.11 -41.55 -0.48
N LEU A 295 7.27 -42.53 -1.39
CA LEU A 295 7.41 -43.99 -1.18
C LEU A 295 8.58 -44.40 -0.27
N GLN A 296 8.43 -44.19 1.03
CA GLN A 296 9.25 -44.78 2.09
C GLN A 296 8.28 -45.36 3.11
N GLU A 297 8.50 -46.60 3.58
CA GLU A 297 7.66 -47.18 4.63
C GLU A 297 7.56 -46.22 5.83
N TYR A 298 6.36 -45.79 6.19
CA TYR A 298 6.15 -44.83 7.28
C TYR A 298 5.12 -45.29 8.31
N THR A 299 5.15 -44.65 9.49
CA THR A 299 4.16 -44.87 10.55
C THR A 299 3.00 -43.87 10.42
N ALA A 300 1.78 -44.39 10.34
CA ALA A 300 0.54 -43.63 10.35
C ALA A 300 -0.14 -43.73 11.73
N ALA A 301 -0.49 -42.62 12.35
CA ALA A 301 -1.30 -42.59 13.55
C ALA A 301 -2.73 -42.18 13.20
N VAL A 302 -3.73 -42.86 13.77
CA VAL A 302 -5.15 -42.60 13.51
C VAL A 302 -5.85 -42.28 14.81
N ILE A 303 -6.51 -41.13 14.91
CA ILE A 303 -7.37 -40.82 16.05
C ILE A 303 -8.77 -41.35 15.73
N CYS A 304 -9.20 -42.35 16.48
CA CYS A 304 -10.46 -43.06 16.29
C CYS A 304 -11.55 -42.55 17.26
N GLY A 305 -12.82 -42.70 16.89
CA GLY A 305 -13.97 -42.36 17.75
C GLY A 305 -14.44 -43.48 18.66
N GLY A 306 -14.29 -44.73 18.21
CA GLY A 306 -14.78 -45.90 18.93
C GLY A 306 -13.82 -46.40 20.01
N ASN A 307 -14.37 -46.99 21.08
CA ASN A 307 -13.60 -47.56 22.21
C ASN A 307 -12.78 -48.80 21.81
N HIS A 308 -12.96 -49.28 20.59
CA HIS A 308 -12.27 -50.43 20.02
C HIS A 308 -11.69 -50.10 18.65
N GLU A 309 -10.52 -50.65 18.35
CA GLU A 309 -9.83 -50.46 17.06
C GLU A 309 -10.72 -50.87 15.86
N ALA A 310 -11.57 -51.89 16.05
CA ALA A 310 -12.50 -52.39 15.04
C ALA A 310 -13.60 -51.40 14.65
N GLU A 311 -13.81 -50.33 15.41
CA GLU A 311 -14.80 -49.28 15.12
C GLU A 311 -14.20 -48.14 14.27
N CYS A 312 -12.88 -48.19 14.00
CA CYS A 312 -12.15 -47.16 13.27
C CYS A 312 -12.07 -47.49 11.79
N THR A 313 -13.00 -46.97 11.01
CA THR A 313 -13.15 -47.32 9.59
C THR A 313 -11.93 -46.99 8.72
N THR A 314 -11.15 -45.97 9.10
CA THR A 314 -9.94 -45.57 8.38
C THR A 314 -8.77 -46.56 8.53
N MET A 315 -8.83 -47.48 9.51
CA MET A 315 -7.79 -48.47 9.75
C MET A 315 -7.61 -49.44 8.59
N GLU A 316 -8.71 -49.83 7.93
CA GLU A 316 -8.68 -50.76 6.79
C GLU A 316 -7.92 -50.13 5.62
N VAL A 317 -8.26 -48.89 5.26
CA VAL A 317 -7.60 -48.13 4.19
C VAL A 317 -6.09 -48.01 4.40
N LEU A 318 -5.67 -47.70 5.62
CA LEU A 318 -4.25 -47.53 5.93
C LEU A 318 -3.48 -48.85 5.98
N THR A 319 -4.13 -49.94 6.38
CA THR A 319 -3.49 -51.26 6.44
C THR A 319 -3.31 -51.85 5.04
N ASP A 320 -4.21 -51.54 4.11
CA ASP A 320 -4.16 -51.99 2.72
C ASP A 320 -3.20 -51.16 1.84
N THR A 321 -2.65 -50.06 2.38
CA THR A 321 -1.74 -49.18 1.64
C THR A 321 -0.28 -49.62 1.82
N ASP A 322 0.36 -50.07 0.73
CA ASP A 322 1.75 -50.60 0.73
C ASP A 322 2.80 -49.64 1.35
N ALA A 323 2.60 -48.33 1.24
CA ALA A 323 3.53 -47.33 1.77
C ALA A 323 3.46 -47.19 3.31
N VAL A 324 2.39 -47.68 3.94
CA VAL A 324 2.18 -47.59 5.39
C VAL A 324 2.76 -48.85 6.05
N GLY A 325 4.02 -48.76 6.48
CA GLY A 325 4.68 -49.88 7.15
C GLY A 325 4.09 -50.21 8.53
N ARG A 326 3.46 -49.23 9.18
CA ARG A 326 2.82 -49.42 10.49
C ARG A 326 1.66 -48.45 10.73
N VAL A 327 0.55 -48.98 11.22
CA VAL A 327 -0.61 -48.20 11.68
C VAL A 327 -0.66 -48.19 13.21
N LEU A 328 -0.85 -47.02 13.81
CA LEU A 328 -0.99 -46.80 15.24
C LEU A 328 -2.39 -46.24 15.55
N PRO A 329 -3.35 -47.09 15.95
CA PRO A 329 -4.67 -46.63 16.37
C PRO A 329 -4.57 -45.95 17.75
N LEU A 330 -5.10 -44.73 17.83
CA LEU A 330 -5.33 -44.01 19.08
C LEU A 330 -6.83 -44.09 19.34
N VAL A 331 -7.22 -44.89 20.33
CA VAL A 331 -8.63 -45.10 20.73
C VAL A 331 -8.94 -44.35 22.03
N PRO A 332 -10.18 -43.85 22.21
CA PRO A 332 -10.60 -43.22 23.45
C PRO A 332 -10.43 -44.14 24.66
N CYS A 333 -10.09 -43.54 25.79
CA CYS A 333 -10.01 -44.26 27.06
C CYS A 333 -11.42 -44.55 27.56
N ALA A 334 -11.66 -45.75 28.11
CA ALA A 334 -12.98 -46.25 28.51
C ALA A 334 -13.79 -45.33 29.45
N ASP A 335 -13.13 -44.38 30.14
CA ASP A 335 -13.73 -43.44 31.09
C ASP A 335 -14.16 -42.10 30.47
N ILE A 336 -13.86 -41.85 29.18
CA ILE A 336 -14.21 -40.65 28.43
C ILE A 336 -15.27 -41.02 27.38
N ASP A 337 -16.52 -40.67 27.67
CA ASP A 337 -17.63 -40.82 26.72
C ASP A 337 -17.93 -39.47 26.06
N ASP A 338 -18.37 -39.47 24.80
CA ASP A 338 -18.72 -38.28 24.03
C ASP A 338 -19.96 -37.57 24.58
N SER A 339 -20.77 -38.29 25.37
CA SER A 339 -21.90 -37.73 26.11
C SER A 339 -21.51 -36.97 27.38
N SER A 340 -20.24 -37.03 27.80
CA SER A 340 -19.77 -36.38 29.03
C SER A 340 -19.59 -34.88 28.81
N ASN A 341 -20.38 -34.09 29.53
CA ASN A 341 -20.28 -32.63 29.51
C ASN A 341 -18.94 -32.20 30.15
N ASP A 342 -18.22 -31.27 29.50
CA ASP A 342 -16.96 -30.65 29.95
C ASP A 342 -17.03 -30.09 31.40
N TYR A 343 -18.24 -29.88 31.93
CA TYR A 343 -18.49 -29.39 33.30
C TYR A 343 -18.79 -30.48 34.34
N GLN A 344 -18.70 -31.77 34.00
CA GLN A 344 -18.90 -32.86 34.96
C GLN A 344 -17.76 -32.94 35.99
N GLU A 345 -18.13 -33.12 37.26
CA GLU A 345 -17.17 -33.29 38.36
C GLU A 345 -16.31 -34.55 38.13
N GLY A 346 -14.98 -34.39 38.14
CA GLY A 346 -14.02 -35.49 37.90
C GLY A 346 -13.60 -35.71 36.43
N ILE A 347 -14.17 -35.00 35.46
CA ILE A 347 -13.78 -35.15 34.03
C ILE A 347 -12.31 -34.80 33.79
N LEU A 348 -11.77 -33.81 34.53
CA LEU A 348 -10.37 -33.41 34.42
C LEU A 348 -9.41 -34.54 34.85
N GLU A 349 -9.74 -35.28 35.91
CA GLU A 349 -8.91 -36.40 36.37
C GLU A 349 -8.92 -37.55 35.36
N LYS A 350 -10.09 -37.82 34.76
CA LYS A 350 -10.24 -38.80 33.67
C LYS A 350 -9.46 -38.40 32.42
N MET A 351 -9.56 -37.14 31.99
CA MET A 351 -8.76 -36.61 30.87
C MET A 351 -7.26 -36.70 31.14
N MET A 352 -6.81 -36.39 32.36
CA MET A 352 -5.40 -36.52 32.75
C MET A 352 -4.93 -37.99 32.79
N SER A 353 -5.79 -38.92 33.22
CA SER A 353 -5.48 -40.35 33.18
C SER A 353 -5.35 -40.82 31.74
N CYS A 354 -6.31 -40.44 30.89
CA CYS A 354 -6.30 -40.77 29.48
C CYS A 354 -5.08 -40.18 28.75
N GLU A 355 -4.72 -38.92 29.05
CA GLU A 355 -3.52 -38.27 28.53
C GLU A 355 -2.25 -39.10 28.81
N ARG A 356 -2.12 -39.64 30.03
CA ARG A 356 -0.99 -40.50 30.40
C ARG A 356 -0.99 -41.83 29.66
N GLU A 357 -2.16 -42.45 29.48
CA GLU A 357 -2.31 -43.72 28.79
C GLU A 357 -1.98 -43.58 27.29
N VAL A 358 -2.56 -42.59 26.63
CA VAL A 358 -2.29 -42.27 25.22
C VAL A 358 -0.82 -41.90 25.02
N PHE A 359 -0.24 -41.07 25.90
CA PHE A 359 1.17 -40.72 25.80
C PHE A 359 2.07 -41.95 25.97
N LYS A 360 1.77 -42.83 26.93
CA LYS A 360 2.51 -44.08 27.12
C LYS A 360 2.40 -44.98 25.89
N MET A 361 1.23 -45.07 25.27
CA MET A 361 1.02 -45.83 24.04
C MET A 361 1.86 -45.28 22.89
N LEU A 362 1.86 -43.96 22.68
CA LEU A 362 2.71 -43.28 21.69
C LEU A 362 4.20 -43.58 21.93
N MET A 363 4.66 -43.42 23.17
CA MET A 363 6.06 -43.66 23.56
C MET A 363 6.51 -45.12 23.42
N GLN A 364 5.62 -46.08 23.69
CA GLN A 364 5.92 -47.49 23.50
C GLN A 364 5.91 -47.88 22.03
N SER A 365 5.13 -47.17 21.22
CA SER A 365 4.98 -47.46 19.81
C SER A 365 6.07 -46.83 18.96
N ILE A 366 6.60 -45.67 19.35
CA ILE A 366 7.64 -44.95 18.62
C ILE A 366 8.99 -45.26 19.24
N ARG A 367 9.82 -46.05 18.54
CA ARG A 367 11.22 -46.26 18.91
C ARG A 367 12.06 -45.15 18.30
N THR A 368 12.91 -44.52 19.11
CA THR A 368 13.79 -43.44 18.61
C THR A 368 14.90 -43.94 17.70
N ASP A 369 15.18 -45.25 17.74
CA ASP A 369 16.42 -45.83 17.20
C ASP A 369 16.26 -46.49 15.82
N ASP A 370 15.02 -46.73 15.36
CA ASP A 370 14.70 -47.36 14.07
C ASP A 370 14.03 -46.39 13.06
N GLY A 371 13.85 -45.12 13.45
CA GLY A 371 13.23 -44.11 12.59
C GLY A 371 11.69 -44.19 12.54
N SER A 372 11.03 -44.93 13.44
CA SER A 372 9.56 -45.12 13.46
C SER A 372 8.77 -43.89 13.93
N ARG A 373 9.08 -42.69 13.43
CA ARG A 373 8.36 -41.46 13.74
C ARG A 373 7.05 -41.39 12.94
N ILE A 374 6.06 -40.69 13.47
CA ILE A 374 4.78 -40.49 12.80
C ILE A 374 4.98 -39.54 11.63
N ARG A 375 4.61 -40.00 10.43
CA ARG A 375 4.62 -39.21 9.20
C ARG A 375 3.22 -38.81 8.75
N LEU A 376 2.21 -39.60 9.14
CA LEU A 376 0.82 -39.35 8.81
C LEU A 376 -0.03 -39.36 10.08
N LEU A 377 -0.84 -38.33 10.28
CA LEU A 377 -1.85 -38.25 11.33
C LEU A 377 -3.24 -38.14 10.69
N VAL A 378 -4.07 -39.17 10.83
CA VAL A 378 -5.45 -39.13 10.33
C VAL A 378 -6.43 -38.94 11.48
N ILE A 379 -7.32 -37.96 11.35
CA ILE A 379 -8.43 -37.75 12.29
C ILE A 379 -9.66 -38.37 11.67
N ASP A 380 -9.98 -39.59 12.11
CA ASP A 380 -11.10 -40.37 11.56
C ASP A 380 -12.42 -39.57 11.67
N PRO A 381 -13.36 -39.70 10.71
CA PRO A 381 -14.67 -39.05 10.79
C PRO A 381 -15.43 -39.33 12.08
N THR A 382 -15.23 -40.51 12.68
CA THR A 382 -15.85 -40.88 13.97
C THR A 382 -15.18 -40.24 15.18
N ALA A 383 -13.96 -39.68 15.03
CA ALA A 383 -13.19 -39.15 16.14
C ALA A 383 -13.93 -38.03 16.88
N SER A 384 -13.90 -38.11 18.21
CA SER A 384 -14.64 -37.18 19.04
C SER A 384 -13.84 -35.97 19.48
N ARG A 385 -14.54 -34.85 19.69
CA ARG A 385 -13.91 -33.59 20.12
C ARG A 385 -13.15 -33.75 21.43
N THR A 386 -13.70 -34.50 22.39
CA THR A 386 -13.11 -34.66 23.72
C THR A 386 -11.82 -35.45 23.66
N PHE A 387 -11.80 -36.57 22.94
CA PHE A 387 -10.61 -37.39 22.81
C PHE A 387 -9.52 -36.70 22.00
N VAL A 388 -9.89 -36.02 20.91
CA VAL A 388 -8.93 -35.27 20.08
C VAL A 388 -8.27 -34.14 20.88
N ARG A 389 -8.96 -33.50 21.83
CA ARG A 389 -8.33 -32.53 22.76
C ARG A 389 -7.26 -33.16 23.64
N VAL A 390 -7.47 -34.39 24.11
CA VAL A 390 -6.46 -35.15 24.88
C VAL A 390 -5.24 -35.38 24.02
N VAL A 391 -5.42 -35.89 22.79
CA VAL A 391 -4.32 -36.13 21.85
C VAL A 391 -3.59 -34.84 21.52
N TYR A 392 -4.29 -33.77 21.13
CA TYR A 392 -3.69 -32.47 20.82
C TYR A 392 -2.83 -31.92 21.97
N LYS A 393 -3.29 -32.03 23.23
CA LYS A 393 -2.52 -31.57 24.39
C LYS A 393 -1.18 -32.31 24.53
N ILE A 394 -1.16 -33.61 24.22
CA ILE A 394 0.08 -34.40 24.17
C ILE A 394 0.98 -33.88 23.04
N LEU A 395 0.43 -33.66 21.84
CA LEU A 395 1.19 -33.25 20.67
C LEU A 395 1.75 -31.82 20.78
N GLN A 396 1.03 -30.91 21.45
CA GLN A 396 1.43 -29.52 21.66
C GLN A 396 2.67 -29.38 22.55
N ALA A 397 2.95 -30.34 23.42
CA ALA A 397 4.10 -30.27 24.30
C ALA A 397 5.40 -30.27 23.48
N LYS A 398 6.23 -29.22 23.64
CA LYS A 398 7.52 -29.10 22.91
C LYS A 398 8.42 -30.32 23.07
N SER A 399 8.40 -30.96 24.23
CA SER A 399 9.16 -32.18 24.50
C SER A 399 8.77 -33.33 23.59
N ASN A 400 7.57 -33.33 23.00
CA ASN A 400 7.00 -34.42 22.23
C ASN A 400 7.11 -34.22 20.71
N ARG A 401 7.79 -33.15 20.24
CA ARG A 401 8.00 -32.92 18.81
C ARG A 401 8.80 -34.01 18.11
N PHE A 402 9.62 -34.77 18.85
CA PHE A 402 10.36 -35.92 18.30
C PHE A 402 9.45 -37.05 17.81
N LEU A 403 8.16 -37.05 18.18
CA LEU A 403 7.19 -38.03 17.70
C LEU A 403 6.97 -37.94 16.18
N PHE A 404 7.24 -36.77 15.58
CA PHE A 404 7.00 -36.50 14.17
C PHE A 404 8.29 -36.46 13.34
N THR A 405 8.17 -36.84 12.07
CA THR A 405 9.17 -36.54 11.04
C THR A 405 9.10 -35.07 10.62
N ARG A 406 10.20 -34.53 10.07
CA ARG A 406 10.21 -33.16 9.49
C ARG A 406 9.19 -33.01 8.35
N ARG A 407 9.00 -34.09 7.58
CA ARG A 407 7.95 -34.21 6.58
C ARG A 407 6.76 -34.90 7.20
N MET A 408 5.66 -34.21 7.43
CA MET A 408 4.46 -34.77 8.05
C MET A 408 3.21 -34.33 7.32
N TYR A 409 2.23 -35.25 7.26
CA TYR A 409 0.89 -35.04 6.73
C TYR A 409 -0.12 -35.21 7.87
N ALA A 410 -1.12 -34.35 7.96
CA ALA A 410 -2.30 -34.55 8.79
C ALA A 410 -3.57 -34.34 7.96
N ILE A 411 -4.56 -35.21 8.15
CA ILE A 411 -5.77 -35.27 7.31
C ILE A 411 -7.00 -35.35 8.22
N SER A 412 -7.99 -34.51 7.98
CA SER A 412 -9.31 -34.57 8.62
C SER A 412 -10.41 -34.35 7.59
N ALA A 413 -11.54 -35.03 7.76
CA ALA A 413 -12.75 -34.76 6.99
C ALA A 413 -13.89 -34.23 7.86
N MET A 414 -14.80 -33.49 7.23
CA MET A 414 -16.00 -32.90 7.80
C MET A 414 -17.16 -33.08 6.83
N PHE A 415 -18.33 -33.49 7.31
CA PHE A 415 -19.51 -33.74 6.47
C PHE A 415 -20.62 -32.76 6.83
N THR A 416 -21.32 -32.20 5.84
CA THR A 416 -22.41 -31.22 6.06
C THR A 416 -23.73 -31.84 6.48
N ASN A 417 -23.85 -33.16 6.46
CA ASN A 417 -25.07 -33.88 6.84
C ASN A 417 -25.17 -34.18 8.35
N ASP A 418 -24.16 -33.83 9.14
CA ASP A 418 -24.15 -34.08 10.58
C ASP A 418 -24.75 -32.87 11.32
N ASP A 419 -25.73 -33.12 12.21
CA ASP A 419 -26.35 -32.12 13.10
C ASP A 419 -25.35 -31.51 14.11
N ASP A 420 -24.13 -32.05 14.20
CA ASP A 420 -23.08 -31.64 15.11
C ASP A 420 -22.16 -30.56 14.51
N ASP A 421 -21.82 -29.57 15.33
CA ASP A 421 -20.86 -28.51 14.99
C ASP A 421 -19.46 -29.11 14.74
N THR A 422 -19.17 -29.54 13.51
CA THR A 422 -17.86 -30.08 13.11
C THR A 422 -16.77 -29.01 13.00
N SER A 423 -17.09 -27.72 13.17
CA SER A 423 -16.14 -26.59 13.03
C SER A 423 -14.91 -26.69 13.93
N TRP A 424 -14.99 -27.45 15.03
CA TRP A 424 -13.83 -27.73 15.88
C TRP A 424 -12.69 -28.44 15.15
N ARG A 425 -12.97 -29.21 14.08
CA ARG A 425 -11.96 -29.88 13.25
C ARG A 425 -11.10 -28.88 12.50
N ARG A 426 -11.68 -27.84 11.87
CA ARG A 426 -10.92 -26.72 11.27
C ARG A 426 -10.04 -26.03 12.29
N HIS A 427 -10.61 -25.72 13.47
CA HIS A 427 -9.86 -25.07 14.54
C HIS A 427 -8.71 -25.93 15.06
N LEU A 428 -8.89 -27.25 15.11
CA LEU A 428 -7.83 -28.18 15.46
C LEU A 428 -6.72 -28.19 14.42
N MET A 429 -7.05 -28.29 13.13
CA MET A 429 -6.06 -28.31 12.05
C MET A 429 -5.23 -27.02 12.04
N GLU A 430 -5.87 -25.87 12.27
CA GLU A 430 -5.16 -24.59 12.44
C GLU A 430 -4.25 -24.59 13.68
N ARG A 431 -4.69 -25.20 14.78
CA ARG A 431 -3.85 -25.34 15.98
C ARG A 431 -2.70 -26.31 15.79
N LEU A 432 -2.89 -27.41 15.05
CA LEU A 432 -1.80 -28.33 14.69
C LEU A 432 -0.74 -27.58 13.88
N ARG A 433 -1.17 -26.78 12.90
CA ARG A 433 -0.28 -25.92 12.09
C ARG A 433 0.49 -24.89 12.91
N ARG A 434 -0.14 -24.27 13.93
CA ARG A 434 0.50 -23.20 14.72
C ARG A 434 1.32 -23.68 15.90
N ASP A 435 0.93 -24.80 16.51
CA ASP A 435 1.46 -25.20 17.82
C ASP A 435 2.30 -26.49 17.76
N VAL A 436 2.01 -27.38 16.81
CA VAL A 436 2.56 -28.74 16.75
C VAL A 436 3.58 -28.88 15.61
N ILE A 437 3.15 -28.60 14.38
CA ILE A 437 3.96 -28.76 13.17
C ILE A 437 4.53 -27.40 12.79
N LEU A 438 5.83 -27.20 12.99
CA LEU A 438 6.50 -25.92 12.76
C LEU A 438 7.60 -25.99 11.70
N ASP A 439 7.75 -27.14 11.06
CA ASP A 439 8.78 -27.35 10.04
C ASP A 439 8.23 -26.84 8.70
N ASP A 440 8.88 -25.82 8.14
CA ASP A 440 8.56 -25.28 6.82
C ASP A 440 9.20 -26.16 5.70
N PRO A 441 8.77 -26.03 4.43
CA PRO A 441 7.52 -25.39 4.03
C PRO A 441 6.31 -26.09 4.67
N LEU A 442 5.34 -25.31 5.14
CA LEU A 442 4.15 -25.81 5.82
C LEU A 442 2.92 -25.29 5.10
N TYR A 443 2.00 -26.17 4.73
CA TYR A 443 0.77 -25.82 4.02
C TYR A 443 -0.44 -26.40 4.73
N ARG A 444 -1.48 -25.58 4.91
CA ARG A 444 -2.82 -26.06 5.26
C ARG A 444 -3.78 -25.78 4.12
N VAL A 445 -4.56 -26.78 3.74
CA VAL A 445 -5.48 -26.71 2.62
C VAL A 445 -6.87 -27.10 3.06
N GLU A 446 -7.86 -26.32 2.61
CA GLU A 446 -9.28 -26.63 2.75
C GLU A 446 -9.84 -26.91 1.35
N VAL A 447 -10.24 -28.17 1.11
CA VAL A 447 -10.87 -28.60 -0.14
C VAL A 447 -12.31 -29.04 0.14
N LEU A 448 -13.28 -28.41 -0.50
CA LEU A 448 -14.67 -28.84 -0.42
C LEU A 448 -15.00 -29.74 -1.62
N PHE A 449 -15.58 -30.91 -1.37
CA PHE A 449 -16.13 -31.80 -2.38
C PHE A 449 -17.65 -31.80 -2.28
N ASN A 450 -18.32 -31.46 -3.38
CA ASN A 450 -19.77 -31.43 -3.49
C ASN A 450 -20.30 -32.62 -4.30
N GLY A 451 -21.39 -33.22 -3.83
CA GLY A 451 -22.14 -34.20 -4.63
C GLY A 451 -22.88 -33.53 -5.79
N THR A 452 -23.03 -34.24 -6.90
CA THR A 452 -23.79 -33.80 -8.07
C THR A 452 -25.28 -34.11 -7.86
N THR A 453 -26.07 -33.12 -7.41
CA THR A 453 -27.54 -33.24 -7.35
C THR A 453 -28.16 -32.45 -8.49
N THR A 454 -28.70 -33.14 -9.49
CA THR A 454 -29.44 -32.54 -10.63
C THR A 454 -30.94 -32.37 -10.36
N SER A 455 -31.42 -32.58 -9.13
CA SER A 455 -32.86 -32.55 -8.85
C SER A 455 -33.39 -31.14 -8.57
N ASP A 456 -34.40 -30.73 -9.33
CA ASP A 456 -35.24 -29.53 -9.18
C ASP A 456 -35.93 -29.36 -7.80
N ASP A 457 -35.66 -30.24 -6.83
CA ASP A 457 -36.17 -30.14 -5.47
C ASP A 457 -35.21 -29.32 -4.61
N ALA A 458 -35.50 -28.02 -4.50
CA ALA A 458 -34.82 -27.03 -3.64
C ALA A 458 -34.90 -27.34 -2.11
N SER A 459 -35.21 -28.57 -1.72
CA SER A 459 -35.36 -29.03 -0.33
C SER A 459 -34.39 -30.14 0.08
N SER A 460 -33.60 -30.74 -0.83
CA SER A 460 -32.52 -31.64 -0.45
C SER A 460 -31.24 -30.84 -0.21
N SER A 461 -30.80 -30.74 1.04
CA SER A 461 -29.50 -30.17 1.40
C SER A 461 -28.39 -30.86 0.60
N SER A 462 -27.59 -30.10 -0.13
CA SER A 462 -26.42 -30.62 -0.84
C SER A 462 -25.48 -31.29 0.17
N SER A 463 -25.32 -32.61 0.04
CA SER A 463 -24.32 -33.33 0.83
C SER A 463 -22.95 -32.95 0.32
N SER A 464 -22.09 -32.45 1.20
CA SER A 464 -20.71 -32.07 0.88
C SER A 464 -19.76 -32.59 1.95
N MET A 465 -18.52 -32.81 1.54
CA MET A 465 -17.42 -33.24 2.38
C MET A 465 -16.29 -32.25 2.23
N GLU A 466 -15.85 -31.67 3.33
CA GLU A 466 -14.63 -30.88 3.36
C GLU A 466 -13.47 -31.75 3.86
N ILE A 467 -12.35 -31.70 3.15
CA ILE A 467 -11.08 -32.30 3.55
C ILE A 467 -10.12 -31.17 3.91
N ASP A 468 -9.60 -31.23 5.14
CA ASP A 468 -8.54 -30.35 5.63
C ASP A 468 -7.24 -31.13 5.64
N LEU A 469 -6.25 -30.64 4.90
CA LEU A 469 -4.93 -31.24 4.75
C LEU A 469 -3.89 -30.31 5.34
N LEU A 470 -2.97 -30.85 6.13
CA LEU A 470 -1.83 -30.12 6.68
C LEU A 470 -0.56 -30.86 6.31
N VAL A 471 0.35 -30.22 5.59
CA VAL A 471 1.56 -30.83 5.05
C VAL A 471 2.78 -30.00 5.42
N SER A 472 3.86 -30.65 5.84
CA SER A 472 5.14 -30.02 6.16
C SER A 472 6.29 -30.66 5.40
N GLY A 473 7.31 -29.86 5.10
CA GLY A 473 8.57 -30.28 4.49
C GLY A 473 8.48 -30.71 3.01
N ASP A 474 7.39 -30.38 2.32
CA ASP A 474 7.14 -30.73 0.92
C ASP A 474 7.00 -29.45 0.06
N GLU A 475 8.06 -29.15 -0.71
CA GLU A 475 8.18 -27.95 -1.54
C GLU A 475 7.28 -27.99 -2.79
N HIS A 476 6.90 -29.19 -3.24
CA HIS A 476 6.07 -29.39 -4.44
C HIS A 476 4.61 -29.71 -4.11
N PHE A 477 4.21 -29.48 -2.86
CA PHE A 477 2.92 -29.91 -2.35
C PHE A 477 1.74 -29.33 -3.13
N VAL A 478 1.77 -28.06 -3.55
CA VAL A 478 0.66 -27.43 -4.29
C VAL A 478 0.44 -28.12 -5.64
N ASN A 479 1.51 -28.51 -6.33
CA ASN A 479 1.42 -29.31 -7.56
C ASN A 479 0.80 -30.69 -7.28
N GLY A 480 1.26 -31.38 -6.23
CA GLY A 480 0.70 -32.66 -5.79
C GLY A 480 -0.77 -32.57 -5.39
N LEU A 481 -1.17 -31.46 -4.75
CA LEU A 481 -2.55 -31.16 -4.36
C LEU A 481 -3.46 -31.09 -5.57
N VAL A 482 -3.11 -30.29 -6.59
CA VAL A 482 -3.93 -30.13 -7.80
C VAL A 482 -4.14 -31.49 -8.49
N ASN A 483 -3.07 -32.26 -8.65
CA ASN A 483 -3.14 -33.61 -9.23
C ASN A 483 -4.00 -34.56 -8.39
N THR A 484 -3.88 -34.51 -7.06
CA THR A 484 -4.66 -35.35 -6.14
C THR A 484 -6.13 -35.01 -6.21
N VAL A 485 -6.47 -33.73 -6.18
CA VAL A 485 -7.85 -33.25 -6.27
C VAL A 485 -8.49 -33.75 -7.56
N SER A 486 -7.81 -33.61 -8.71
CA SER A 486 -8.32 -34.15 -9.98
C SER A 486 -8.52 -35.67 -9.96
N ARG A 487 -7.59 -36.45 -9.39
CA ARG A 487 -7.78 -37.91 -9.26
C ARG A 487 -8.95 -38.29 -8.34
N ILE A 488 -9.20 -37.50 -7.29
CA ILE A 488 -10.36 -37.71 -6.41
C ILE A 488 -11.64 -37.45 -7.18
N GLU A 489 -11.74 -36.36 -7.95
CA GLU A 489 -12.89 -36.06 -8.80
C GLU A 489 -13.13 -37.18 -9.82
N GLU A 490 -12.08 -37.63 -10.52
CA GLU A 490 -12.18 -38.73 -11.50
C GLU A 490 -12.67 -40.04 -10.86
N ARG A 491 -12.18 -40.36 -9.66
CA ARG A 491 -12.51 -41.62 -8.98
C ARG A 491 -13.88 -41.60 -8.32
N THR A 492 -14.22 -40.48 -7.69
CA THR A 492 -15.44 -40.37 -6.87
C THR A 492 -16.61 -39.84 -7.66
N GLY A 493 -16.39 -38.99 -8.67
CA GLY A 493 -17.41 -38.23 -9.39
C GLY A 493 -17.86 -36.95 -8.66
N LEU A 494 -17.23 -36.63 -7.52
CA LEU A 494 -17.47 -35.38 -6.80
C LEU A 494 -16.85 -34.20 -7.53
N ILE A 495 -17.40 -33.00 -7.29
CA ILE A 495 -16.82 -31.74 -7.79
C ILE A 495 -16.07 -31.09 -6.64
N SER A 496 -14.80 -30.78 -6.87
CA SER A 496 -13.93 -30.15 -5.88
C SER A 496 -13.94 -28.63 -5.97
N ASP A 497 -13.64 -28.00 -4.84
CA ASP A 497 -13.47 -26.57 -4.67
C ASP A 497 -12.34 -26.35 -3.66
N VAL A 498 -11.13 -26.09 -4.15
CA VAL A 498 -10.00 -25.71 -3.30
C VAL A 498 -10.24 -24.27 -2.82
N ARG A 499 -10.63 -24.11 -1.56
CA ARG A 499 -11.05 -22.81 -1.02
C ARG A 499 -9.89 -22.01 -0.49
N LYS A 500 -8.94 -22.70 0.11
CA LYS A 500 -7.90 -22.08 0.90
C LYS A 500 -6.63 -22.92 0.85
N VAL A 501 -5.51 -22.27 0.57
CA VAL A 501 -4.15 -22.75 0.86
C VAL A 501 -3.51 -21.71 1.76
N VAL A 502 -2.96 -22.14 2.89
CA VAL A 502 -2.30 -21.27 3.86
C VAL A 502 -0.89 -21.78 4.10
N GLY A 503 0.09 -20.98 3.74
CA GLY A 503 1.50 -21.21 4.00
C GLY A 503 1.88 -21.07 5.47
N GLY A 504 3.09 -21.55 5.76
CA GLY A 504 3.73 -21.53 7.06
C GLY A 504 4.36 -20.19 7.38
N LEU A 505 5.46 -20.24 8.14
CA LEU A 505 6.31 -19.07 8.26
C LEU A 505 7.14 -18.92 6.99
N PHE A 506 7.64 -17.72 6.75
CA PHE A 506 8.57 -17.51 5.65
C PHE A 506 9.88 -18.20 5.99
N TRP A 507 10.29 -19.13 5.13
CA TRP A 507 11.56 -19.83 5.26
C TRP A 507 12.70 -18.80 5.19
N GLU A 508 13.45 -18.66 6.28
CA GLU A 508 14.74 -17.98 6.26
C GLU A 508 15.75 -18.99 5.74
N ASP A 509 16.39 -18.70 4.62
CA ASP A 509 17.55 -19.48 4.17
C ASP A 509 18.80 -18.98 4.91
N PRO A 510 19.29 -19.71 5.94
CA PRO A 510 20.43 -19.26 6.72
C PRO A 510 21.75 -19.37 5.94
N GLU A 511 21.75 -20.08 4.81
CA GLU A 511 22.91 -20.27 3.92
C GLU A 511 22.80 -19.38 2.68
N TRP A 512 21.84 -18.45 2.63
CA TRP A 512 21.68 -17.53 1.51
C TRP A 512 22.96 -16.72 1.30
N GLU A 513 23.61 -16.95 0.16
CA GLU A 513 24.71 -16.14 -0.34
C GLU A 513 24.26 -15.51 -1.66
N SER A 514 24.36 -14.19 -1.75
CA SER A 514 24.13 -13.51 -3.03
C SER A 514 25.20 -13.96 -4.02
N GLU A 515 24.80 -14.54 -5.15
CA GLU A 515 25.74 -14.81 -6.25
C GLU A 515 26.39 -13.51 -6.75
N TYR A 516 25.67 -12.39 -6.63
CA TYR A 516 26.10 -11.06 -7.09
C TYR A 516 25.71 -9.96 -6.12
N PHE A 517 26.70 -9.40 -5.44
CA PHE A 517 26.52 -8.17 -4.67
C PHE A 517 26.72 -6.96 -5.59
N PHE A 518 25.63 -6.30 -6.00
CA PHE A 518 25.71 -5.08 -6.78
C PHE A 518 26.32 -3.94 -5.95
N LEU A 519 27.52 -3.52 -6.33
CA LEU A 519 28.17 -2.35 -5.77
C LEU A 519 27.70 -1.09 -6.51
N PRO A 520 27.77 0.10 -5.90
CA PRO A 520 27.46 1.34 -6.60
C PRO A 520 28.18 1.46 -7.95
N GLU A 521 29.42 0.97 -8.06
CA GLU A 521 30.24 0.99 -9.27
C GLU A 521 29.72 0.08 -10.41
N ASP A 522 28.76 -0.81 -10.13
CA ASP A 522 28.14 -1.68 -11.14
C ASP A 522 26.98 -0.97 -11.87
N TYR A 523 26.52 0.19 -11.36
CA TYR A 523 25.51 1.03 -12.00
C TYR A 523 26.15 2.09 -12.90
N ASP A 524 25.46 2.52 -13.96
CA ASP A 524 25.93 3.68 -14.74
C ASP A 524 25.75 4.99 -13.96
N GLN A 525 26.88 5.53 -13.49
CA GLN A 525 26.92 6.75 -12.69
C GLN A 525 27.18 8.03 -13.51
N HIS A 526 27.38 7.93 -14.83
CA HIS A 526 27.73 9.10 -15.64
C HIS A 526 26.58 10.10 -15.70
N GLY A 527 25.36 9.64 -16.01
CA GLY A 527 24.17 10.49 -16.08
C GLY A 527 23.84 11.19 -14.75
N PRO A 528 23.77 10.46 -13.61
CA PRO A 528 23.60 11.06 -12.30
C PRO A 528 24.72 12.04 -11.92
N LEU A 529 25.99 11.72 -12.24
CA LEU A 529 27.10 12.64 -11.93
C LEU A 529 27.06 13.90 -12.78
N GLU A 530 26.83 13.78 -14.09
CA GLU A 530 26.67 14.93 -14.98
C GLU A 530 25.53 15.83 -14.49
N GLN A 531 24.41 15.24 -14.10
CA GLN A 531 23.31 15.97 -13.47
C GLN A 531 23.77 16.67 -12.19
N TYR A 532 24.38 15.94 -11.24
CA TYR A 532 24.89 16.50 -9.97
C TYR A 532 25.83 17.69 -10.19
N MET A 533 26.76 17.57 -11.14
CA MET A 533 27.73 18.62 -11.47
C MET A 533 27.09 19.81 -12.18
N SER A 534 25.96 19.63 -12.87
CA SER A 534 25.24 20.71 -13.56
C SER A 534 24.36 21.57 -12.65
N GLN A 535 24.09 21.14 -11.41
CA GLN A 535 23.13 21.81 -10.52
C GLN A 535 23.60 23.21 -10.12
N GLN A 536 22.68 24.17 -10.03
CA GLN A 536 22.94 25.52 -9.52
C GLN A 536 21.76 25.94 -8.65
N PRO A 537 21.86 25.81 -7.31
CA PRO A 537 20.83 26.28 -6.39
C PRO A 537 20.85 27.81 -6.32
N VAL A 538 19.72 28.41 -6.70
CA VAL A 538 19.55 29.88 -6.76
C VAL A 538 18.67 30.40 -5.63
N ALA A 539 17.87 29.53 -5.01
CA ALA A 539 16.94 29.92 -3.95
C ALA A 539 16.49 28.73 -3.10
N TYR A 540 15.72 29.06 -2.07
CA TYR A 540 15.19 28.16 -1.06
C TYR A 540 13.70 28.41 -0.88
N GLN A 541 12.90 27.34 -0.80
CA GLN A 541 11.46 27.44 -0.62
C GLN A 541 11.00 26.54 0.51
N THR A 542 10.16 27.09 1.37
CA THR A 542 9.50 26.36 2.46
C THR A 542 7.99 26.54 2.37
N VAL A 543 7.27 25.43 2.36
CA VAL A 543 5.80 25.39 2.41
C VAL A 543 5.37 24.93 3.79
N PHE A 544 4.59 25.73 4.49
CA PHE A 544 4.00 25.41 5.78
C PHE A 544 2.49 25.24 5.63
N GLN A 545 1.94 24.14 6.14
CA GLN A 545 0.51 23.96 6.29
C GLN A 545 0.16 24.14 7.76
N LEU A 546 -0.70 25.10 8.06
CA LEU A 546 -1.02 25.51 9.42
C LEU A 546 -2.49 25.20 9.72
N GLU A 547 -2.72 24.45 10.80
CA GLU A 547 -4.05 24.09 11.29
C GLU A 547 -4.20 24.36 12.80
N PRO A 548 -5.42 24.52 13.33
CA PRO A 548 -5.61 24.67 14.77
C PRO A 548 -5.14 23.42 15.49
N LYS A 549 -4.39 23.58 16.58
CA LYS A 549 -4.00 22.42 17.40
C LYS A 549 -5.24 21.64 17.85
N PRO A 550 -5.28 20.31 17.65
CA PRO A 550 -6.36 19.51 18.21
C PRO A 550 -6.38 19.69 19.74
N PRO A 551 -7.57 19.75 20.35
CA PRO A 551 -7.68 19.90 21.80
C PRO A 551 -6.96 18.74 22.51
N SER A 552 -5.96 19.06 23.32
CA SER A 552 -5.28 18.08 24.19
C SER A 552 -6.15 17.75 25.40
N GLY A 553 -7.11 16.84 25.24
CA GLY A 553 -7.91 16.27 26.35
C GLY A 553 -9.34 15.88 25.98
N ARG A 554 -9.84 14.79 26.58
CA ARG A 554 -11.18 14.18 26.35
C ARG A 554 -12.39 15.08 26.66
N THR A 555 -12.20 16.29 27.19
CA THR A 555 -13.29 17.18 27.65
C THR A 555 -13.16 18.64 27.19
N ALA A 556 -12.25 18.95 26.28
CA ALA A 556 -12.10 20.32 25.79
C ALA A 556 -13.21 20.65 24.78
N ARG A 557 -14.03 21.67 25.08
CA ARG A 557 -14.92 22.30 24.09
C ARG A 557 -14.08 22.67 22.87
N VAL A 558 -14.52 22.26 21.69
CA VAL A 558 -13.96 22.71 20.41
C VAL A 558 -13.96 24.23 20.44
N PRO A 559 -12.78 24.90 20.42
CA PRO A 559 -12.73 26.35 20.32
C PRO A 559 -13.54 26.78 19.09
N SER A 560 -14.31 27.87 19.19
CA SER A 560 -14.91 28.48 18.01
C SER A 560 -13.82 28.70 16.97
N LEU A 561 -14.06 28.23 15.74
CA LEU A 561 -13.12 28.36 14.63
C LEU A 561 -12.65 29.81 14.52
N PRO A 562 -11.34 30.07 14.43
CA PRO A 562 -10.84 31.42 14.24
C PRO A 562 -11.36 31.95 12.91
N SER A 563 -12.11 33.06 12.94
CA SER A 563 -12.41 33.83 11.74
C SER A 563 -11.24 34.77 11.49
N PHE A 564 -10.52 34.57 10.39
CA PHE A 564 -9.51 35.53 9.96
C PHE A 564 -10.14 36.64 9.12
N THR A 565 -9.56 37.83 9.19
CA THR A 565 -9.79 38.87 8.18
C THR A 565 -8.56 38.94 7.29
N THR A 566 -8.75 39.30 6.03
CA THR A 566 -7.65 39.47 5.07
C THR A 566 -6.60 40.45 5.60
N ASP A 567 -7.03 41.58 6.18
CA ASP A 567 -6.13 42.59 6.76
C ASP A 567 -5.30 42.03 7.93
N ALA A 568 -5.89 41.18 8.78
CA ALA A 568 -5.18 40.57 9.89
C ALA A 568 -4.13 39.57 9.40
N LEU A 569 -4.43 38.80 8.36
CA LEU A 569 -3.47 37.88 7.73
C LEU A 569 -2.36 38.65 7.01
N GLN A 570 -2.70 39.72 6.28
CA GLN A 570 -1.72 40.58 5.63
C GLN A 570 -0.77 41.22 6.64
N LYS A 571 -1.31 41.76 7.75
CA LYS A 571 -0.50 42.31 8.85
C LYS A 571 0.38 41.24 9.49
N ALA A 572 -0.14 40.03 9.65
CA ALA A 572 0.62 38.89 10.19
C ALA A 572 1.79 38.48 9.28
N VAL A 573 1.59 38.45 7.95
CA VAL A 573 2.67 38.19 6.99
C VAL A 573 3.71 39.31 7.03
N ARG A 574 3.28 40.58 6.95
CA ARG A 574 4.20 41.74 7.00
C ARG A 574 5.05 41.69 8.27
N GLY A 575 4.42 41.56 9.43
CA GLY A 575 5.15 41.53 10.68
C GLY A 575 6.03 40.30 10.83
N ALA A 576 5.66 39.14 10.25
CA ALA A 576 6.50 37.96 10.27
C ALA A 576 7.76 38.15 9.43
N LEU A 577 7.65 38.71 8.23
CA LEU A 577 8.78 39.03 7.35
C LEU A 577 9.77 39.97 8.04
N VAL A 578 9.27 41.03 8.68
CA VAL A 578 10.10 42.00 9.42
C VAL A 578 10.73 41.38 10.67
N THR A 579 9.95 40.69 11.50
CA THR A 579 10.44 40.16 12.80
C THR A 579 11.48 39.05 12.64
N SER A 580 11.38 38.26 11.57
CA SER A 580 12.30 37.15 11.30
C SER A 580 13.59 37.57 10.62
N GLY A 581 13.71 38.84 10.19
CA GLY A 581 14.86 39.33 9.44
C GLY A 581 14.83 38.96 7.95
N VAL A 582 13.74 38.41 7.42
CA VAL A 582 13.57 38.19 5.97
C VAL A 582 13.62 39.51 5.20
N VAL A 583 13.10 40.58 5.81
CA VAL A 583 13.12 41.94 5.26
C VAL A 583 13.73 42.88 6.30
N GLU A 584 14.81 43.57 5.90
CA GLU A 584 15.43 44.60 6.71
C GLU A 584 14.59 45.88 6.71
N VAL A 585 14.35 46.45 7.89
CA VAL A 585 13.67 47.75 8.00
C VAL A 585 14.70 48.85 7.84
N VAL A 586 14.57 49.66 6.80
CA VAL A 586 15.39 50.87 6.64
C VAL A 586 14.89 51.92 7.63
N GLU A 587 15.56 52.07 8.77
CA GLU A 587 15.31 53.15 9.71
C GLU A 587 15.72 54.50 9.10
N ASN A 588 14.77 55.19 8.47
CA ASN A 588 14.97 56.59 8.06
C ASN A 588 14.99 57.49 9.29
N ASN A 589 16.17 57.66 9.90
CA ASN A 589 16.41 58.52 11.07
C ASN A 589 16.34 60.05 10.80
N ASN A 590 15.57 60.50 9.80
CA ASN A 590 15.48 61.92 9.39
C ASN A 590 14.05 62.35 9.04
N ILE A 591 13.10 62.26 9.97
CA ILE A 591 11.79 62.92 9.82
C ILE A 591 11.53 63.72 11.10
N ASP A 592 11.58 65.04 10.96
CA ASP A 592 11.12 66.00 11.96
C ASP A 592 9.63 65.80 12.22
N ASP A 593 9.26 65.69 13.50
CA ASP A 593 7.89 65.64 14.01
C ASP A 593 7.08 66.84 13.50
N ASP A 594 5.99 66.60 12.74
CA ASP A 594 4.70 67.34 12.90
C ASP A 594 3.61 67.07 11.83
N ASP A 595 3.80 66.23 10.81
CA ASP A 595 2.72 65.90 9.87
C ASP A 595 2.26 64.44 9.99
N GLU A 596 0.94 64.25 10.18
CA GLU A 596 0.24 62.97 10.22
C GLU A 596 0.54 62.15 8.96
N ALA A 597 1.55 61.26 9.05
CA ALA A 597 1.98 60.41 7.97
C ALA A 597 0.92 59.35 7.65
N GLU A 598 0.46 59.36 6.40
CA GLU A 598 -0.10 58.17 5.77
C GLU A 598 0.91 57.02 5.91
N GLU A 599 0.43 55.91 6.46
CA GLU A 599 1.17 54.71 6.87
C GLU A 599 1.61 53.86 5.66
N ASP A 600 2.22 54.47 4.64
CA ASP A 600 2.64 53.81 3.39
C ASP A 600 4.17 53.60 3.34
N GLY A 601 4.58 52.40 3.76
CA GLY A 601 5.61 51.58 3.11
C GLY A 601 7.08 52.04 3.13
N THR A 602 7.78 51.93 4.26
CA THR A 602 9.26 52.04 4.32
C THR A 602 10.00 50.69 4.25
N ASP A 603 9.29 49.56 4.22
CA ASP A 603 9.89 48.21 4.30
C ASP A 603 10.04 47.51 2.93
N GLY A 604 9.63 48.14 1.82
CA GLY A 604 9.79 47.59 0.48
C GLY A 604 8.90 46.38 0.15
N ILE A 605 7.93 46.03 1.01
CA ILE A 605 7.02 44.90 0.82
C ILE A 605 5.77 45.36 0.06
N VAL A 606 5.49 44.69 -1.07
CA VAL A 606 4.32 44.94 -1.92
C VAL A 606 3.34 43.77 -1.81
N PHE A 607 2.07 44.07 -1.54
CA PHE A 607 1.03 43.05 -1.40
C PHE A 607 0.10 43.00 -2.62
N HIS A 608 -0.15 41.78 -3.10
CA HIS A 608 -1.20 41.47 -4.07
C HIS A 608 -2.22 40.54 -3.41
N VAL A 609 -3.45 41.01 -3.24
CA VAL A 609 -4.51 40.31 -2.51
C VAL A 609 -5.64 39.93 -3.46
N GLU A 610 -6.07 38.67 -3.39
CA GLU A 610 -7.19 38.13 -4.17
C GLU A 610 -8.17 37.35 -3.29
N SER A 611 -9.42 37.82 -3.23
CA SER A 611 -10.48 37.25 -2.39
C SER A 611 -11.83 37.14 -3.11
N SER A 612 -11.86 37.20 -4.45
CA SER A 612 -13.11 37.19 -5.22
C SER A 612 -13.75 35.80 -5.38
N MET A 613 -13.02 34.73 -5.06
CA MET A 613 -13.44 33.34 -5.28
C MET A 613 -13.34 32.52 -3.98
N GLY A 614 -14.46 31.94 -3.58
CA GLY A 614 -14.59 31.15 -2.36
C GLY A 614 -14.71 32.00 -1.08
N ASP A 615 -14.68 31.34 0.06
CA ASP A 615 -14.80 31.95 1.40
C ASP A 615 -13.44 32.51 1.91
N GLY A 616 -12.34 32.11 1.26
CA GLY A 616 -10.96 32.41 1.67
C GLY A 616 -10.28 33.51 0.85
N CYS A 617 -8.95 33.60 0.97
CA CYS A 617 -8.15 34.56 0.20
C CYS A 617 -6.75 34.03 -0.11
N THR A 618 -6.10 34.64 -1.11
CA THR A 618 -4.67 34.52 -1.34
C THR A 618 -4.02 35.88 -1.20
N ILE A 619 -2.89 35.93 -0.51
CA ILE A 619 -2.08 37.13 -0.30
C ILE A 619 -0.67 36.82 -0.77
N ASN A 620 -0.19 37.51 -1.80
CA ASN A 620 1.19 37.43 -2.24
C ASN A 620 1.96 38.66 -1.74
N ALA A 621 2.96 38.43 -0.88
CA ALA A 621 3.90 39.44 -0.43
C ALA A 621 5.18 39.35 -1.26
N LEU A 622 5.50 40.40 -2.00
CA LEU A 622 6.68 40.52 -2.87
C LEU A 622 7.68 41.47 -2.20
N PHE A 623 8.95 41.08 -2.13
CA PHE A 623 10.00 41.86 -1.46
C PHE A 623 11.39 41.58 -2.09
N PRO A 624 12.43 42.39 -1.81
CA PRO A 624 13.73 42.24 -2.49
C PRO A 624 14.37 40.86 -2.32
N GLY A 625 14.20 40.23 -1.14
CA GLY A 625 14.74 38.90 -0.83
C GLY A 625 13.94 37.71 -1.37
N GLY A 626 12.78 37.93 -2.03
CA GLY A 626 11.94 36.84 -2.54
C GLY A 626 10.43 37.13 -2.48
N ASN A 627 9.63 36.12 -2.16
CA ASN A 627 8.19 36.29 -2.00
C ASN A 627 7.58 35.31 -0.99
N CYS A 628 6.40 35.63 -0.47
CA CYS A 628 5.60 34.74 0.36
C CYS A 628 4.16 34.71 -0.15
N VAL A 629 3.65 33.53 -0.49
CA VAL A 629 2.23 33.35 -0.83
C VAL A 629 1.51 32.72 0.36
N LEU A 630 0.53 33.42 0.90
CA LEU A 630 -0.42 32.90 1.88
C LEU A 630 -1.70 32.49 1.15
N LEU A 631 -2.20 31.28 1.40
CA LEU A 631 -3.53 30.82 1.00
C LEU A 631 -4.32 30.45 2.25
N TRP A 632 -5.47 31.09 2.45
CA TRP A 632 -6.42 30.74 3.51
C TRP A 632 -7.67 30.14 2.89
N ASP A 633 -8.13 29.02 3.45
CA ASP A 633 -9.26 28.24 2.95
C ASP A 633 -10.64 28.89 3.21
N GLY A 634 -10.72 29.95 4.02
CA GLY A 634 -11.99 30.55 4.48
C GLY A 634 -12.51 29.97 5.80
N ARG A 635 -11.77 29.02 6.38
CA ARG A 635 -12.05 28.32 7.63
C ARG A 635 -10.77 28.24 8.47
N LYS A 636 -10.16 27.06 8.56
CA LYS A 636 -9.15 26.74 9.59
C LYS A 636 -7.74 26.53 9.05
N HIS A 637 -7.60 26.33 7.75
CA HIS A 637 -6.35 25.90 7.14
C HIS A 637 -5.67 27.09 6.45
N VAL A 638 -4.38 27.27 6.71
CA VAL A 638 -3.56 28.32 6.10
C VAL A 638 -2.29 27.70 5.56
N ASP A 639 -2.05 27.86 4.26
CA ASP A 639 -0.76 27.55 3.65
C ASP A 639 0.10 28.82 3.58
N LEU A 640 1.37 28.68 3.91
CA LEU A 640 2.41 29.69 3.68
C LEU A 640 3.48 29.09 2.77
N ASN A 641 3.66 29.66 1.60
CA ASN A 641 4.71 29.31 0.66
C ASN A 641 5.75 30.44 0.64
N LEU A 642 6.79 30.30 1.46
CA LEU A 642 7.89 31.25 1.57
C LEU A 642 9.02 30.86 0.60
N PHE A 643 9.44 31.79 -0.24
CA PHE A 643 10.57 31.68 -1.14
C PHE A 643 11.59 32.78 -0.82
N THR A 644 12.85 32.40 -0.64
CA THR A 644 13.97 33.30 -0.35
C THR A 644 15.17 32.98 -1.23
N TYR A 645 15.94 33.99 -1.64
CA TYR A 645 17.21 33.76 -2.34
C TYR A 645 18.31 33.23 -1.40
N GLU A 646 18.21 33.55 -0.12
CA GLU A 646 19.07 33.00 0.93
C GLU A 646 18.57 31.61 1.36
N GLU A 647 19.48 30.64 1.36
CA GLU A 647 19.24 29.29 1.89
C GLU A 647 19.45 29.29 3.41
N SER A 648 18.38 29.55 4.16
CA SER A 648 18.42 29.61 5.62
C SER A 648 17.19 28.95 6.25
N GLU A 649 17.39 27.77 6.84
CA GLU A 649 16.34 27.07 7.59
C GLU A 649 15.95 27.87 8.86
N GLU A 650 16.92 28.53 9.50
CA GLU A 650 16.72 29.34 10.70
C GLU A 650 15.78 30.53 10.42
N LEU A 651 15.98 31.20 9.29
CA LEU A 651 15.14 32.32 8.85
C LEU A 651 13.70 31.86 8.59
N ALA A 652 13.51 30.71 7.91
CA ALA A 652 12.19 30.11 7.73
C ALA A 652 11.52 29.72 9.07
N ASN A 653 12.29 29.20 10.02
CA ASN A 653 11.83 28.86 11.37
C ASN A 653 11.36 30.09 12.16
N GLU A 654 12.14 31.17 12.15
CA GLU A 654 11.76 32.41 12.84
C GLU A 654 10.59 33.11 12.13
N PHE A 655 10.49 33.02 10.81
CA PHE A 655 9.31 33.50 10.06
C PHE A 655 8.03 32.79 10.50
N GLU A 656 8.00 31.45 10.49
CA GLU A 656 6.81 30.67 10.89
C GLU A 656 6.39 31.01 12.33
N LYS A 657 7.37 31.05 13.24
CA LYS A 657 7.18 31.38 14.65
C LYS A 657 6.66 32.80 14.84
N ALA A 658 7.18 33.78 14.09
CA ALA A 658 6.71 35.15 14.11
C ALA A 658 5.28 35.26 13.57
N PHE A 659 4.96 34.61 12.46
CA PHE A 659 3.62 34.56 11.89
C PHE A 659 2.61 34.00 12.90
N ARG A 660 2.91 32.84 13.49
CA ARG A 660 2.02 32.20 14.48
C ARG A 660 1.81 33.04 15.74
N ARG A 661 2.81 33.84 16.15
CA ARG A 661 2.70 34.82 17.23
C ARG A 661 1.87 36.05 16.87
N GLN A 662 1.61 36.31 15.60
CA GLN A 662 0.75 37.42 15.19
C GLN A 662 -0.70 36.96 15.00
N VAL A 663 -0.90 35.68 14.66
CA VAL A 663 -2.21 35.05 14.47
C VAL A 663 -2.74 34.42 15.78
N LEU A 664 -2.40 35.02 16.93
CA LEU A 664 -2.61 34.49 18.30
C LEU A 664 -4.01 33.95 18.66
N PRO A 665 -5.13 34.47 18.14
CA PRO A 665 -6.46 33.92 18.46
C PRO A 665 -6.64 32.46 18.01
N ALA A 666 -5.91 32.02 16.97
CA ALA A 666 -6.18 30.76 16.28
C ALA A 666 -5.42 29.53 16.79
N ARG A 667 -4.35 29.73 17.58
CA ARG A 667 -3.45 28.65 18.04
C ARG A 667 -3.04 27.68 16.91
N LEU A 668 -2.71 28.24 15.74
CA LEU A 668 -2.25 27.46 14.62
C LEU A 668 -0.94 26.71 14.95
N ALA A 669 -0.81 25.51 14.41
CA ALA A 669 0.38 24.70 14.43
C ALA A 669 0.61 24.11 13.05
N THR A 670 1.88 23.95 12.72
CA THR A 670 2.34 23.28 11.52
C THR A 670 1.89 21.83 11.56
N SER A 671 0.95 21.47 10.69
CA SER A 671 0.55 20.09 10.43
C SER A 671 1.54 19.42 9.48
N LEU A 672 2.04 20.19 8.51
CA LEU A 672 2.99 19.73 7.51
C LEU A 672 3.96 20.85 7.13
N ARG A 673 5.21 20.47 6.84
CA ARG A 673 6.25 21.36 6.35
C ARG A 673 7.05 20.65 5.26
N ASP A 674 7.09 21.26 4.09
CA ASP A 674 7.97 20.84 2.99
C ASP A 674 9.05 21.90 2.76
N VAL A 675 10.26 21.44 2.49
CA VAL A 675 11.43 22.28 2.22
C VAL A 675 12.10 21.76 0.97
N GLN A 676 12.47 22.66 0.06
CA GLN A 676 13.16 22.29 -1.16
C GLN A 676 14.10 23.39 -1.66
N PRO A 677 15.23 23.01 -2.29
CA PRO A 677 16.04 23.94 -3.04
C PRO A 677 15.35 24.27 -4.37
N ARG A 678 15.67 25.43 -4.92
CA ARG A 678 15.21 25.91 -6.22
C ARG A 678 16.42 26.23 -7.08
N GLY A 679 16.37 25.90 -8.37
CA GLY A 679 17.53 26.13 -9.23
C GLY A 679 17.51 25.48 -10.60
N TYR A 680 18.67 25.59 -11.24
CA TYR A 680 18.96 25.08 -12.58
C TYR A 680 19.73 23.75 -12.49
N GLY A 681 19.60 22.88 -13.48
CA GLY A 681 20.23 21.55 -13.53
C GLY A 681 19.30 20.39 -13.18
N ARG A 682 18.00 20.54 -13.47
CA ARG A 682 16.89 19.58 -13.29
C ARG A 682 16.48 19.35 -11.84
N ALA A 683 17.02 18.32 -11.19
CA ALA A 683 16.83 18.09 -9.77
C ALA A 683 18.02 18.73 -9.05
N VAL A 684 17.73 19.60 -8.09
CA VAL A 684 18.72 20.47 -7.45
C VAL A 684 18.83 20.04 -5.99
N ASN A 685 20.04 19.98 -5.47
CA ASN A 685 20.31 19.78 -4.04
C ASN A 685 20.44 21.14 -3.33
N PHE A 686 20.40 21.13 -2.01
CA PHE A 686 20.72 22.33 -1.24
C PHE A 686 22.16 22.77 -1.51
N ARG A 687 22.41 24.07 -1.44
CA ARG A 687 23.75 24.63 -1.66
C ARG A 687 24.76 24.00 -0.72
N ALA A 688 24.38 23.78 0.54
CA ALA A 688 25.21 23.11 1.54
C ALA A 688 25.62 21.66 1.16
N ASP A 689 24.85 20.98 0.32
CA ASP A 689 25.16 19.62 -0.15
C ASP A 689 26.16 19.63 -1.32
N LEU A 690 26.18 20.71 -2.12
CA LEU A 690 27.00 20.83 -3.32
C LEU A 690 28.34 21.51 -3.04
N GLU A 691 28.31 22.57 -2.24
CA GLU A 691 29.42 23.49 -2.03
C GLU A 691 29.71 23.59 -0.55
N LYS A 692 30.94 23.24 -0.16
CA LYS A 692 31.46 23.64 1.15
C LYS A 692 32.07 25.02 0.99
N GLU A 693 31.85 25.88 1.97
CA GLU A 693 32.32 27.26 1.96
C GLU A 693 33.83 27.32 1.65
N GLY A 694 34.18 27.88 0.49
CA GLY A 694 35.56 28.02 0.03
C GLY A 694 36.19 26.80 -0.68
N GLU A 695 35.43 25.74 -0.98
CA GLU A 695 35.92 24.54 -1.67
C GLU A 695 35.25 24.35 -3.06
N GLU A 696 35.98 23.75 -4.00
CA GLU A 696 35.40 23.28 -5.26
C GLU A 696 34.33 22.20 -4.99
N ARG A 697 33.29 22.15 -5.83
CA ARG A 697 32.20 21.17 -5.73
C ARG A 697 32.75 19.75 -5.58
N THR A 698 32.52 19.16 -4.42
CA THR A 698 33.07 17.83 -4.12
C THR A 698 32.36 16.76 -4.90
N LYS A 699 33.12 15.87 -5.53
CA LYS A 699 32.58 14.67 -6.18
C LYS A 699 31.90 13.79 -5.11
N PRO A 700 30.65 13.38 -5.31
CA PRO A 700 29.92 12.62 -4.29
C PRO A 700 30.53 11.22 -4.12
N HIS A 701 30.44 10.68 -2.91
CA HIS A 701 31.08 9.42 -2.53
C HIS A 701 30.59 8.19 -3.32
N TRP A 702 29.36 8.26 -3.85
CA TRP A 702 28.81 7.23 -4.72
C TRP A 702 29.45 7.24 -6.11
N ALA A 703 29.91 8.39 -6.60
CA ALA A 703 30.46 8.56 -7.95
C ALA A 703 31.91 8.04 -8.04
N LYS A 704 32.08 6.73 -8.18
CA LYS A 704 33.36 6.04 -8.30
C LYS A 704 33.46 5.41 -9.68
N PHE A 705 34.28 6.02 -10.54
CA PHE A 705 34.59 5.45 -11.86
C PHE A 705 35.82 4.54 -11.72
N LYS A 706 35.75 3.37 -12.34
CA LYS A 706 36.92 2.49 -12.53
C LYS A 706 37.79 2.99 -13.67
#